data_AF-A0A814JWX4-F1
#
_entry.id   AF-A0A814JWX4-F1
#
_cell.length_a   1.000
_cell.length_b   1.000
_cell.length_c   1.000
_cell.angle_alpha   90.00
_cell.angle_beta   90.00
_cell.angle_gamma   90.00
#
_symmetry.space_group_name_H-M   'P 1'
#
loop_
_entity.id
_entity.type
_entity.pdbx_description
1 polymer ?
#
loop_
_entity_poly.entity_id
_entity_poly.type
_entity_poly.pdbx_seq_one_letter_code
_entity_poly.pdbx_strand_id
1 'polypeptide(L)'
;MISDSQLENNVYQLQFTSRINDLFHRQILIGQRNNMNQIINVQICFYDEDGEIIRDILGNPKEYTSNRHNLGHVLDISSEEELVFSYAKCRLQLQPNSNFYPDSLFFHLPQSPSSSTFQFNENINVYNAVFHIRWFNASPDTYERPVLTINDQIPAPTIIVNQGDLINITLINELSEPTAIHWHGLLQRNSLHMDGVPGVTQCEILPGQSFIYTFSTENQSGTYWYHSHYTMQYGDGLKGILIIKDPNDPWKSFYQDEEILQITDWYHIPAYIHLKTYLYPGTLDPIPDTALINGIGQFNCDLNRQCSYYHASIRLGQTKRFRIINTSVYATITLTIDQHRMRLIEVDGIYLNGKKYVQSLRLNPGQRYSVLITSTKNSNRNYWIRATMHPFIDYNNQYHSAIQPNARAILQYVDENLIMINSSNDYMAIINRSITFGEIFSDESQLIPMISNVPIGGNVRKYFFESQHKGSKPGYFYLNNHTFVHPTNRSLLSLLLYDNLQKLSMPTAMHVENDEIIDLIINNIDFAPHPFHLHGHHVWILAQGKRNDGYVNETTLDNIKYNLKNPIYRDTFTINPYSYVIVRFKADNPGIWMLHCHNDWHLQLGMATVIVESPTYIKEFYTKHNLINQIPIQCQHHS
;
A
#
# COMPACT_ATOMS: atom_id res chain seq x y z
N MET A 1 -23.85 -17.93 -13.94
CA MET A 1 -24.83 -18.40 -12.93
C MET A 1 -25.19 -19.83 -13.29
N ILE A 2 -25.09 -20.75 -12.33
CA ILE A 2 -25.41 -22.17 -12.49
C ILE A 2 -26.86 -22.36 -12.03
N SER A 3 -27.76 -22.79 -12.93
CA SER A 3 -29.03 -23.37 -12.52
C SER A 3 -28.86 -24.89 -12.49
N ASP A 4 -28.63 -25.47 -11.32
CA ASP A 4 -28.60 -26.91 -11.16
C ASP A 4 -30.01 -27.48 -11.35
N SER A 5 -30.31 -27.99 -12.55
CA SER A 5 -31.45 -28.88 -12.74
C SER A 5 -30.94 -30.27 -13.10
N GLN A 6 -31.05 -31.18 -12.14
CA GLN A 6 -30.85 -32.61 -12.37
C GLN A 6 -31.97 -33.11 -13.29
N LEU A 7 -31.63 -33.77 -14.39
CA LEU A 7 -32.60 -34.50 -15.22
C LEU A 7 -32.56 -35.98 -14.84
N GLU A 8 -33.68 -36.68 -15.05
CA GLU A 8 -33.80 -38.12 -14.80
C GLU A 8 -32.67 -38.91 -15.51
N ASN A 9 -32.22 -40.00 -14.89
CA ASN A 9 -31.16 -40.93 -15.36
C ASN A 9 -29.70 -40.42 -15.32
N ASN A 10 -29.27 -39.78 -14.22
CA ASN A 10 -27.87 -39.33 -14.01
C ASN A 10 -27.34 -38.39 -15.12
N VAL A 11 -28.25 -37.55 -15.65
CA VAL A 11 -27.95 -36.55 -16.67
C VAL A 11 -28.01 -35.17 -16.03
N TYR A 12 -26.93 -34.39 -16.17
CA TYR A 12 -26.87 -33.00 -15.71
C TYR A 12 -26.83 -32.07 -16.91
N GLN A 13 -27.63 -31.00 -16.89
CA GLN A 13 -27.68 -30.00 -17.94
C GLN A 13 -27.31 -28.63 -17.38
N LEU A 14 -26.31 -28.00 -18.00
CA LEU A 14 -25.80 -26.69 -17.61
C LEU A 14 -25.91 -25.73 -18.78
N GLN A 15 -26.41 -24.52 -18.55
CA GLN A 15 -26.54 -23.47 -19.56
C GLN A 15 -25.60 -22.31 -19.23
N PHE A 16 -24.81 -21.88 -20.22
CA PHE A 16 -23.92 -20.73 -20.09
C PHE A 16 -24.23 -19.70 -21.18
N THR A 17 -24.41 -18.44 -20.80
CA THR A 17 -24.60 -17.31 -21.71
C THR A 17 -23.33 -16.47 -21.77
N SER A 18 -22.77 -16.32 -22.96
CA SER A 18 -21.58 -15.50 -23.22
C SER A 18 -21.67 -14.97 -24.65
N ARG A 19 -21.50 -13.66 -24.85
CA ARG A 19 -21.31 -13.04 -26.16
C ARG A 19 -19.82 -12.83 -26.36
N ILE A 20 -19.15 -13.67 -27.16
CA ILE A 20 -17.75 -13.50 -27.55
C ILE A 20 -17.63 -13.86 -29.03
N ASN A 21 -17.03 -12.96 -29.82
CA ASN A 21 -16.65 -13.18 -31.22
C ASN A 21 -15.13 -13.41 -31.26
N ASP A 22 -14.64 -14.61 -30.93
CA ASP A 22 -13.21 -14.97 -31.06
C ASP A 22 -13.00 -16.50 -30.99
N LEU A 23 -11.88 -16.96 -31.54
CA LEU A 23 -11.33 -18.30 -31.32
C LEU A 23 -11.23 -18.59 -29.81
N PHE A 24 -11.85 -19.69 -29.35
CA PHE A 24 -11.83 -20.04 -27.93
C PHE A 24 -11.02 -21.30 -27.65
N HIS A 25 -10.17 -21.22 -26.64
CA HIS A 25 -9.59 -22.36 -25.94
C HIS A 25 -10.15 -22.35 -24.53
N ARG A 26 -10.96 -23.35 -24.17
CA ARG A 26 -11.60 -23.40 -22.84
C ARG A 26 -11.30 -24.72 -22.16
N GLN A 27 -11.02 -24.62 -20.87
CA GLN A 27 -10.70 -25.74 -20.01
C GLN A 27 -11.86 -26.01 -19.08
N ILE A 28 -12.37 -27.24 -19.10
CA ILE A 28 -13.35 -27.72 -18.13
C ILE A 28 -12.60 -28.56 -17.10
N LEU A 29 -12.60 -28.12 -15.84
CA LEU A 29 -12.07 -28.87 -14.72
C LEU A 29 -13.20 -29.68 -14.08
N ILE A 30 -13.02 -31.00 -13.98
CA ILE A 30 -13.94 -31.89 -13.25
C ILE A 30 -13.19 -32.47 -12.06
N GLY A 31 -13.61 -32.11 -10.85
CA GLY A 31 -13.05 -32.61 -9.60
C GLY A 31 -13.92 -33.69 -8.96
N GLN A 32 -13.29 -34.69 -8.33
CA GLN A 32 -13.98 -35.73 -7.56
C GLN A 32 -13.36 -35.84 -6.16
N ARG A 33 -14.19 -35.91 -5.11
CA ARG A 33 -13.72 -36.02 -3.70
C ARG A 33 -13.42 -37.45 -3.24
N ASN A 34 -13.82 -38.48 -3.99
CA ASN A 34 -13.70 -39.89 -3.58
C ASN A 34 -12.95 -40.74 -4.62
N ASN A 35 -12.22 -41.76 -4.13
CA ASN A 35 -11.45 -42.73 -4.92
C ASN A 35 -12.38 -43.78 -5.58
N MET A 36 -13.17 -43.40 -6.59
CA MET A 36 -13.87 -44.37 -7.45
C MET A 36 -13.61 -44.06 -8.92
N ASN A 37 -13.24 -45.09 -9.69
CA ASN A 37 -13.07 -44.99 -11.12
C ASN A 37 -14.44 -44.83 -11.78
N GLN A 38 -14.63 -43.76 -12.57
CA GLN A 38 -15.87 -43.53 -13.33
C GLN A 38 -15.57 -43.13 -14.76
N ILE A 39 -16.42 -43.54 -15.69
CA ILE A 39 -16.40 -43.08 -17.08
C ILE A 39 -17.44 -41.96 -17.20
N ILE A 40 -17.01 -40.77 -17.58
CA ILE A 40 -17.88 -39.61 -17.78
C ILE A 40 -17.95 -39.32 -19.27
N ASN A 41 -19.17 -39.25 -19.81
CA ASN A 41 -19.42 -38.77 -21.16
C ASN A 41 -19.85 -37.31 -21.09
N VAL A 42 -19.16 -36.45 -21.85
CA VAL A 42 -19.43 -35.01 -21.93
C VAL A 42 -19.86 -34.68 -23.35
N GLN A 43 -21.04 -34.08 -23.49
CA GLN A 43 -21.55 -33.56 -24.76
C GLN A 43 -21.81 -32.06 -24.62
N ILE A 44 -21.31 -31.25 -25.56
CA ILE A 44 -21.48 -29.80 -25.53
C ILE A 44 -22.13 -29.36 -26.83
N CYS A 45 -23.28 -28.71 -26.71
CA CYS A 45 -24.04 -28.19 -27.83
C CYS A 45 -24.04 -26.66 -27.81
N PHE A 46 -23.74 -26.04 -28.95
CA PHE A 46 -23.74 -24.60 -29.16
C PHE A 46 -25.01 -24.20 -29.92
N TYR A 47 -25.61 -23.07 -29.52
CA TYR A 47 -26.88 -22.60 -30.08
C TYR A 47 -26.77 -21.17 -30.62
N ASP A 48 -27.48 -20.87 -31.70
CA ASP A 48 -27.63 -19.51 -32.24
C ASP A 48 -28.69 -18.68 -31.49
N GLU A 49 -28.99 -17.46 -31.99
CA GLU A 49 -29.97 -16.54 -31.39
C GLU A 49 -31.41 -17.07 -31.46
N ASP A 50 -31.72 -17.93 -32.44
CA ASP A 50 -33.02 -18.56 -32.61
C ASP A 50 -33.17 -19.86 -31.78
N GLY A 51 -32.06 -20.34 -31.22
CA GLY A 51 -32.02 -21.52 -30.34
C GLY A 51 -31.83 -22.84 -31.09
N GLU A 52 -31.36 -22.81 -32.34
CA GLU A 52 -31.00 -23.98 -33.13
C GLU A 52 -29.56 -24.42 -32.85
N ILE A 53 -29.28 -25.73 -32.91
CA ILE A 53 -27.93 -26.27 -32.66
C ILE A 53 -27.05 -25.98 -33.87
N ILE A 54 -26.02 -25.18 -33.66
CA ILE A 54 -25.02 -24.86 -34.69
C ILE A 54 -23.80 -25.77 -34.65
N ARG A 55 -23.49 -26.36 -33.49
CA ARG A 55 -22.39 -27.34 -33.35
C ARG A 55 -22.60 -28.25 -32.15
N ASP A 56 -22.23 -29.52 -32.31
CA ASP A 56 -22.24 -30.54 -31.26
C ASP A 56 -20.84 -31.16 -31.13
N ILE A 57 -20.27 -31.09 -29.93
CA ILE A 57 -18.96 -31.66 -29.61
C ILE A 57 -19.17 -32.80 -28.60
N LEU A 58 -18.93 -34.01 -29.07
CA LEU A 58 -18.86 -35.20 -28.23
C LEU A 58 -17.43 -35.38 -27.72
N GLY A 59 -17.23 -35.25 -26.42
CA GLY A 59 -15.97 -35.62 -25.78
C GLY A 59 -15.79 -37.14 -25.80
N ASN A 60 -14.59 -37.63 -26.13
CA ASN A 60 -14.29 -39.06 -26.05
C ASN A 60 -14.46 -39.57 -24.60
N PRO A 61 -15.09 -40.74 -24.39
CA PRO A 61 -15.20 -41.34 -23.05
C PRO A 61 -13.81 -41.53 -22.46
N LYS A 62 -13.54 -40.92 -21.29
CA LYS A 62 -12.30 -41.16 -20.54
C LYS A 62 -12.64 -41.79 -19.20
N GLU A 63 -11.78 -42.72 -18.78
CA GLU A 63 -11.83 -43.35 -17.46
C GLU A 63 -11.12 -42.44 -16.46
N TYR A 64 -11.83 -41.96 -15.44
CA TYR A 64 -11.33 -40.98 -14.46
C TYR A 64 -10.93 -41.69 -13.18
N THR A 65 -9.64 -41.62 -12.79
CA THR A 65 -9.12 -42.14 -11.52
C THR A 65 -8.59 -40.98 -10.66
N SER A 66 -9.15 -40.74 -9.47
CA SER A 66 -8.61 -39.73 -8.54
C SER A 66 -7.59 -40.35 -7.58
N ASN A 67 -6.44 -39.69 -7.41
CA ASN A 67 -5.49 -39.95 -6.31
C ASN A 67 -5.43 -38.70 -5.42
N ARG A 68 -5.32 -38.89 -4.10
CA ARG A 68 -5.44 -37.87 -3.02
C ARG A 68 -4.55 -36.62 -3.13
N HIS A 69 -3.69 -36.49 -4.14
CA HIS A 69 -2.76 -35.38 -4.30
C HIS A 69 -2.88 -34.59 -5.62
N ASN A 70 -3.79 -34.95 -6.54
CA ASN A 70 -4.00 -34.17 -7.77
C ASN A 70 -5.40 -33.57 -7.82
N LEU A 71 -5.46 -32.24 -7.88
CA LEU A 71 -6.65 -31.48 -8.28
C LEU A 71 -6.92 -31.72 -9.77
N GLY A 72 -8.08 -32.31 -10.09
CA GLY A 72 -8.84 -32.22 -11.37
C GLY A 72 -8.09 -32.46 -12.69
N HIS A 73 -8.57 -33.38 -13.52
CA HIS A 73 -8.16 -33.42 -14.93
C HIS A 73 -8.90 -32.36 -15.75
N VAL A 74 -8.16 -31.71 -16.67
CA VAL A 74 -8.67 -30.70 -17.60
C VAL A 74 -9.19 -31.37 -18.88
N LEU A 75 -10.42 -31.05 -19.26
CA LEU A 75 -10.94 -31.25 -20.60
C LEU A 75 -10.67 -29.99 -21.42
N ASP A 76 -9.73 -30.07 -22.34
CA ASP A 76 -9.48 -29.02 -23.34
C ASP A 76 -10.53 -29.11 -24.44
N ILE A 77 -11.24 -28.01 -24.67
CA ILE A 77 -12.13 -27.85 -25.80
C ILE A 77 -11.59 -26.69 -26.63
N SER A 78 -11.10 -27.02 -27.81
CA SER A 78 -10.64 -26.06 -28.81
C SER A 78 -11.49 -26.19 -30.08
N SER A 79 -11.73 -25.06 -30.73
CA SER A 79 -12.26 -25.02 -32.09
C SER A 79 -11.18 -24.46 -33.00
N GLU A 80 -10.94 -25.11 -34.14
CA GLU A 80 -10.04 -24.60 -35.19
C GLU A 80 -10.70 -23.52 -36.07
N GLU A 81 -12.00 -23.28 -35.92
CA GLU A 81 -12.79 -22.30 -36.69
C GLU A 81 -13.52 -21.32 -35.74
N GLU A 82 -13.69 -20.06 -36.17
CA GLU A 82 -14.51 -19.07 -35.47
C GLU A 82 -15.98 -19.51 -35.44
N LEU A 83 -16.59 -19.49 -34.25
CA LEU A 83 -17.99 -19.86 -34.05
C LEU A 83 -18.75 -18.68 -33.44
N VAL A 84 -19.84 -18.27 -34.08
CA VAL A 84 -20.78 -17.27 -33.55
C VAL A 84 -21.93 -18.01 -32.86
N PHE A 85 -22.08 -17.84 -31.54
CA PHE A 85 -23.15 -18.49 -30.77
C PHE A 85 -23.70 -17.57 -29.68
N SER A 86 -24.94 -17.82 -29.28
CA SER A 86 -25.67 -17.01 -28.29
C SER A 86 -25.56 -17.57 -26.88
N TYR A 87 -25.57 -18.90 -26.79
CA TYR A 87 -25.35 -19.64 -25.56
C TYR A 87 -24.89 -21.07 -25.88
N ALA A 88 -24.28 -21.72 -24.89
CA ALA A 88 -23.89 -23.13 -24.97
C ALA A 88 -24.57 -23.92 -23.85
N LYS A 89 -24.96 -25.16 -24.15
CA LYS A 89 -25.42 -26.13 -23.14
C LYS A 89 -24.45 -27.29 -23.07
N CYS A 90 -24.06 -27.66 -21.86
CA CYS A 90 -23.27 -28.84 -21.59
C CYS A 90 -24.17 -29.91 -20.95
N ARG A 91 -24.09 -31.13 -21.47
CA ARG A 91 -24.75 -32.32 -20.95
C ARG A 91 -23.69 -33.30 -20.45
N LEU A 92 -23.80 -33.67 -19.18
CA LEU A 92 -22.96 -34.68 -18.55
C LEU A 92 -23.80 -35.93 -18.32
N GLN A 93 -23.33 -37.08 -18.80
CA GLN A 93 -23.96 -38.38 -18.56
C GLN A 93 -23.01 -39.32 -17.84
N LEU A 94 -23.43 -39.79 -16.66
CA LEU A 94 -22.71 -40.78 -15.86
C LEU A 94 -23.27 -42.18 -16.14
N GLN A 95 -22.41 -43.21 -16.14
CA GLN A 95 -22.88 -44.59 -16.31
C GLN A 95 -23.73 -45.09 -15.12
N PRO A 96 -24.76 -45.94 -15.35
CA PRO A 96 -25.63 -46.40 -14.29
C PRO A 96 -24.93 -47.46 -13.44
N ASN A 97 -24.59 -47.09 -12.20
CA ASN A 97 -24.22 -47.90 -11.01
C ASN A 97 -23.21 -47.19 -10.08
N SER A 98 -22.97 -45.89 -10.29
CA SER A 98 -22.11 -45.08 -9.43
C SER A 98 -22.89 -44.35 -8.33
N ASN A 99 -22.54 -44.58 -7.05
CA ASN A 99 -22.89 -43.68 -5.95
C ASN A 99 -22.04 -42.39 -6.05
N PHE A 100 -22.40 -41.50 -6.98
CA PHE A 100 -21.82 -40.17 -7.13
C PHE A 100 -22.81 -39.13 -6.59
N TYR A 101 -22.42 -38.36 -5.58
CA TYR A 101 -23.17 -37.22 -5.07
C TYR A 101 -22.43 -35.94 -5.48
N PRO A 102 -23.04 -35.05 -6.28
CA PRO A 102 -22.36 -33.89 -6.85
C PRO A 102 -22.38 -32.72 -5.86
N ASP A 103 -21.67 -32.82 -4.74
CA ASP A 103 -21.52 -31.67 -3.82
C ASP A 103 -20.42 -30.70 -4.27
N SER A 104 -19.76 -30.93 -5.43
CA SER A 104 -18.74 -30.01 -5.96
C SER A 104 -18.30 -30.34 -7.40
N LEU A 105 -19.07 -29.87 -8.39
CA LEU A 105 -18.54 -29.63 -9.74
C LEU A 105 -18.13 -28.15 -9.81
N PHE A 106 -16.82 -27.87 -9.83
CA PHE A 106 -16.28 -26.52 -9.97
C PHE A 106 -15.82 -26.27 -11.40
N PHE A 107 -16.54 -25.43 -12.14
CA PHE A 107 -16.09 -24.96 -13.45
C PHE A 107 -15.42 -23.59 -13.33
N HIS A 108 -14.11 -23.54 -13.61
CA HIS A 108 -13.41 -22.27 -13.79
C HIS A 108 -13.49 -21.86 -15.26
N LEU A 109 -14.24 -20.79 -15.55
CA LEU A 109 -14.20 -20.13 -16.84
C LEU A 109 -13.18 -18.99 -16.73
N PRO A 110 -11.98 -19.07 -17.34
CA PRO A 110 -11.11 -17.91 -17.41
C PRO A 110 -11.82 -16.83 -18.24
N GLN A 111 -11.96 -15.63 -17.68
CA GLN A 111 -12.42 -14.47 -18.45
C GLN A 111 -11.48 -14.27 -19.65
N SER A 112 -12.05 -13.83 -20.79
CA SER A 112 -11.32 -13.70 -22.05
C SER A 112 -10.02 -12.89 -21.89
N PRO A 113 -8.89 -13.37 -22.42
CA PRO A 113 -7.62 -12.67 -22.42
C PRO A 113 -7.60 -11.61 -23.51
N SER A 114 -7.38 -10.34 -23.15
CA SER A 114 -6.74 -9.41 -24.07
C SER A 114 -5.28 -9.82 -24.20
N SER A 115 -4.96 -10.59 -25.24
CA SER A 115 -3.62 -10.88 -25.78
C SER A 115 -2.43 -10.60 -24.86
N SER A 116 -2.21 -11.46 -23.87
CA SER A 116 -0.87 -11.82 -23.42
C SER A 116 -0.94 -13.27 -22.96
N THR A 117 -0.05 -14.08 -23.52
CA THR A 117 0.18 -15.44 -23.04
C THR A 117 0.58 -15.37 -21.56
N PHE A 118 -0.36 -15.64 -20.66
CA PHE A 118 -0.05 -15.97 -19.27
C PHE A 118 0.71 -17.31 -19.29
N GLN A 119 2.04 -17.23 -19.33
CA GLN A 119 2.84 -18.30 -18.76
C GLN A 119 2.51 -18.32 -17.27
N PHE A 120 1.88 -19.41 -16.80
CA PHE A 120 1.99 -19.75 -15.39
C PHE A 120 3.49 -19.88 -15.10
N ASN A 121 4.04 -18.88 -14.42
CA ASN A 121 5.40 -18.99 -13.91
C ASN A 121 5.35 -20.08 -12.84
N GLU A 122 5.84 -21.28 -13.17
CA GLU A 122 5.94 -22.43 -12.26
C GLU A 122 6.90 -22.19 -11.08
N ASN A 123 7.42 -20.97 -10.90
CA ASN A 123 8.23 -20.57 -9.75
C ASN A 123 7.73 -19.23 -9.21
N ILE A 124 6.87 -19.27 -8.18
CA ILE A 124 6.66 -18.10 -7.31
C ILE A 124 7.98 -17.90 -6.55
N ASN A 125 8.69 -16.81 -6.80
CA ASN A 125 9.90 -16.52 -6.02
C ASN A 125 9.50 -16.12 -4.60
N VAL A 126 10.23 -16.61 -3.62
CA VAL A 126 10.03 -16.28 -2.21
C VAL A 126 11.24 -15.49 -1.71
N TYR A 127 11.03 -14.23 -1.38
CA TYR A 127 12.01 -13.42 -0.65
C TYR A 127 11.96 -13.80 0.83
N ASN A 128 13.04 -14.36 1.35
CA ASN A 128 13.15 -14.76 2.75
C ASN A 128 14.10 -13.83 3.50
N ALA A 129 13.68 -13.31 4.65
CA ALA A 129 14.56 -12.56 5.55
C ALA A 129 14.23 -12.83 7.02
N VAL A 130 15.23 -12.61 7.87
CA VAL A 130 15.07 -12.62 9.33
C VAL A 130 15.36 -11.22 9.84
N PHE A 131 14.45 -10.66 10.63
CA PHE A 131 14.55 -9.32 11.22
C PHE A 131 14.76 -9.46 12.72
N HIS A 132 15.98 -9.18 13.17
CA HIS A 132 16.29 -9.02 14.59
C HIS A 132 16.08 -7.56 14.99
N ILE A 133 15.11 -7.32 15.89
CA ILE A 133 14.74 -5.97 16.33
C ILE A 133 15.40 -5.67 17.66
N ARG A 134 16.24 -4.63 17.69
CA ARG A 134 17.10 -4.29 18.84
C ARG A 134 17.29 -2.79 19.02
N TRP A 135 17.57 -2.38 20.26
CA TRP A 135 18.12 -1.06 20.59
C TRP A 135 19.64 -1.03 20.40
N PHE A 136 20.14 0.02 19.76
CA PHE A 136 21.56 0.37 19.67
C PHE A 136 21.75 1.85 19.98
N ASN A 137 22.97 2.28 20.26
CA ASN A 137 23.32 3.70 20.23
C ASN A 137 23.89 4.04 18.86
N ALA A 138 23.40 5.12 18.25
CA ALA A 138 23.97 5.65 17.01
C ALA A 138 23.91 7.18 16.99
N SER A 139 24.68 7.77 16.09
CA SER A 139 24.78 9.22 15.90
C SER A 139 24.63 9.61 14.42
N PRO A 140 23.48 9.32 13.78
CA PRO A 140 23.28 9.54 12.34
C PRO A 140 23.45 11.02 11.90
N ASP A 141 23.31 11.95 12.84
CA ASP A 141 23.45 13.40 12.66
C ASP A 141 24.55 14.01 13.54
N THR A 142 25.46 13.19 14.07
CA THR A 142 26.48 13.52 15.10
C THR A 142 25.98 13.68 16.53
N TYR A 143 24.69 13.47 16.80
CA TYR A 143 24.16 13.38 18.16
C TYR A 143 23.89 11.92 18.53
N GLU A 144 24.59 11.41 19.54
CA GLU A 144 24.39 10.02 19.99
C GLU A 144 23.08 9.88 20.77
N ARG A 145 22.24 8.94 20.35
CA ARG A 145 21.02 8.53 21.07
C ARG A 145 20.72 7.04 20.88
N PRO A 146 19.90 6.44 21.75
CA PRO A 146 19.32 5.13 21.50
C PRO A 146 18.43 5.16 20.26
N VAL A 147 18.55 4.12 19.44
CA VAL A 147 17.85 3.94 18.16
C VAL A 147 17.44 2.49 18.02
N LEU A 148 16.25 2.28 17.47
CA LEU A 148 15.78 0.96 17.13
C LEU A 148 16.28 0.57 15.73
N THR A 149 16.75 -0.65 15.60
CA THR A 149 17.36 -1.17 14.38
C THR A 149 16.73 -2.48 13.96
N ILE A 150 16.89 -2.81 12.68
CA ILE A 150 16.64 -4.16 12.17
C ILE A 150 17.99 -4.69 11.68
N ASN A 151 18.42 -5.82 12.22
CA ASN A 151 19.71 -6.45 11.92
C ASN A 151 20.90 -5.48 12.10
N ASP A 152 20.84 -4.67 13.17
CA ASP A 152 21.88 -3.72 13.58
C ASP A 152 22.18 -2.63 12.52
N GLN A 153 21.23 -2.36 11.60
CA GLN A 153 21.36 -1.39 10.51
C GLN A 153 20.50 -0.12 10.70
N ILE A 154 21.05 1.01 10.26
CA ILE A 154 20.38 2.32 10.17
C ILE A 154 20.79 2.99 8.85
N PRO A 155 19.85 3.28 7.93
CA PRO A 155 18.45 2.87 7.96
C PRO A 155 18.28 1.34 7.97
N ALA A 156 17.07 0.86 8.28
CA ALA A 156 16.79 -0.58 8.21
C ALA A 156 16.98 -1.12 6.78
N PRO A 157 17.17 -2.45 6.61
CA PRO A 157 17.44 -3.05 5.30
C PRO A 157 16.39 -2.69 4.24
N THR A 158 16.83 -2.33 3.03
CA THR A 158 15.89 -2.16 1.91
C THR A 158 15.50 -3.53 1.35
N ILE A 159 14.21 -3.79 1.23
CA ILE A 159 13.67 -4.96 0.54
C ILE A 159 13.46 -4.60 -0.92
N ILE A 160 13.99 -5.39 -1.85
CA ILE A 160 13.75 -5.26 -3.29
C ILE A 160 13.28 -6.62 -3.81
N VAL A 161 12.04 -6.65 -4.31
CA VAL A 161 11.40 -7.84 -4.88
C VAL A 161 10.75 -7.48 -6.21
N ASN A 162 10.22 -8.47 -6.93
CA ASN A 162 9.45 -8.25 -8.14
C ASN A 162 7.94 -8.35 -7.87
N GLN A 163 7.16 -7.77 -8.77
CA GLN A 163 5.72 -7.99 -8.82
C GLN A 163 5.41 -9.48 -8.92
N GLY A 164 4.50 -9.96 -8.08
CA GLY A 164 4.10 -11.37 -7.98
C GLY A 164 4.94 -12.24 -7.04
N ASP A 165 6.07 -11.73 -6.52
CA ASP A 165 6.88 -12.45 -5.53
C ASP A 165 6.14 -12.58 -4.18
N LEU A 166 6.46 -13.63 -3.43
CA LEU A 166 6.05 -13.80 -2.03
C LEU A 166 7.13 -13.23 -1.11
N ILE A 167 6.74 -12.42 -0.13
CA ILE A 167 7.62 -11.94 0.94
C ILE A 167 7.37 -12.81 2.18
N ASN A 168 8.45 -13.36 2.74
CA ASN A 168 8.43 -14.19 3.93
C ASN A 168 9.47 -13.68 4.95
N ILE A 169 9.01 -12.96 5.98
CA ILE A 169 9.88 -12.28 6.94
C ILE A 169 9.64 -12.83 8.34
N THR A 170 10.66 -13.46 8.91
CA THR A 170 10.66 -13.87 10.31
C THR A 170 11.14 -12.71 11.17
N LEU A 171 10.24 -12.06 11.89
CA LEU A 171 10.55 -11.03 12.86
C LEU A 171 10.81 -11.66 14.22
N ILE A 172 11.94 -11.31 14.84
CA ILE A 172 12.34 -11.73 16.19
C ILE A 172 12.42 -10.47 17.05
N ASN A 173 11.53 -10.36 18.04
CA ASN A 173 11.49 -9.23 18.94
C ASN A 173 12.50 -9.42 20.09
N GLU A 174 13.63 -8.74 20.02
CA GLU A 174 14.66 -8.75 21.07
C GLU A 174 14.62 -7.48 21.94
N LEU A 175 13.53 -6.71 21.85
CA LEU A 175 13.28 -5.55 22.71
C LEU A 175 12.74 -5.97 24.07
N SER A 176 12.74 -5.04 25.01
CA SER A 176 12.01 -5.15 26.28
C SER A 176 10.54 -4.71 26.17
N GLU A 177 10.08 -4.39 24.97
CA GLU A 177 8.74 -3.87 24.67
C GLU A 177 8.13 -4.60 23.46
N PRO A 178 6.79 -4.60 23.32
CA PRO A 178 6.14 -5.21 22.17
C PRO A 178 6.45 -4.50 20.84
N THR A 179 6.14 -5.14 19.72
CA THR A 179 6.31 -4.55 18.38
C THR A 179 5.37 -5.19 17.36
N ALA A 180 5.23 -4.56 16.19
CA ALA A 180 4.59 -5.10 14.98
C ALA A 180 5.04 -4.27 13.77
N ILE A 181 5.08 -4.85 12.57
CA ILE A 181 5.54 -4.17 11.35
C ILE A 181 4.39 -4.11 10.35
N HIS A 182 4.03 -2.90 9.95
CA HIS A 182 3.11 -2.62 8.87
C HIS A 182 3.84 -2.42 7.54
N TRP A 183 3.18 -2.82 6.44
CA TRP A 183 3.69 -2.79 5.07
C TRP A 183 2.97 -1.69 4.28
N HIS A 184 3.41 -0.45 4.49
CA HIS A 184 2.74 0.76 4.01
C HIS A 184 2.44 0.72 2.51
N GLY A 185 1.15 0.82 2.18
CA GLY A 185 0.62 0.87 0.82
C GLY A 185 0.41 -0.49 0.15
N LEU A 186 0.74 -1.60 0.82
CA LEU A 186 0.33 -2.92 0.33
C LEU A 186 -1.14 -3.18 0.63
N LEU A 187 -1.83 -3.78 -0.33
CA LEU A 187 -3.27 -4.04 -0.24
C LEU A 187 -3.59 -5.21 0.69
N GLN A 188 -2.62 -6.10 0.98
CA GLN A 188 -2.82 -7.25 1.86
C GLN A 188 -4.05 -8.11 1.50
N ARG A 189 -4.34 -8.23 0.20
CA ARG A 189 -5.49 -8.99 -0.28
C ARG A 189 -5.35 -10.43 0.15
N ASN A 190 -6.39 -10.96 0.79
CA ASN A 190 -6.43 -12.31 1.36
C ASN A 190 -5.38 -12.59 2.47
N SER A 191 -4.63 -11.57 2.92
CA SER A 191 -3.59 -11.66 3.95
C SER A 191 -3.77 -10.62 5.05
N LEU A 192 -5.01 -10.26 5.38
CA LEU A 192 -5.35 -9.22 6.37
C LEU A 192 -4.55 -9.30 7.69
N HIS A 193 -4.32 -10.50 8.22
CA HIS A 193 -3.58 -10.74 9.47
C HIS A 193 -2.07 -10.44 9.37
N MET A 194 -1.58 -10.15 8.17
CA MET A 194 -0.20 -9.74 7.88
C MET A 194 -0.03 -8.23 7.73
N ASP A 195 -1.12 -7.46 7.86
CA ASP A 195 -1.10 -6.00 7.75
C ASP A 195 -0.31 -5.32 8.88
N GLY A 196 -0.10 -5.96 10.03
CA GLY A 196 0.88 -5.45 11.00
C GLY A 196 0.38 -4.42 12.01
N VAL A 197 -0.92 -4.35 12.28
CA VAL A 197 -1.52 -3.30 13.12
C VAL A 197 -1.99 -3.89 14.47
N PRO A 198 -1.26 -3.64 15.58
CA PRO A 198 -1.65 -4.08 16.91
C PRO A 198 -3.04 -3.59 17.32
N GLY A 199 -3.84 -4.51 17.85
CA GLY A 199 -5.22 -4.22 18.27
C GLY A 199 -6.22 -4.20 17.11
N VAL A 200 -5.78 -4.23 15.85
CA VAL A 200 -6.67 -4.24 14.68
C VAL A 200 -6.56 -5.57 13.93
N THR A 201 -5.45 -5.81 13.24
CA THR A 201 -5.26 -6.98 12.36
C THR A 201 -4.48 -8.10 13.04
N GLN A 202 -3.70 -7.77 14.07
CA GLN A 202 -2.98 -8.74 14.89
C GLN A 202 -2.81 -8.24 16.32
N CYS A 203 -2.31 -9.11 17.19
CA CYS A 203 -1.82 -8.73 18.51
C CYS A 203 -0.35 -8.36 18.42
N GLU A 204 0.14 -7.72 19.47
CA GLU A 204 1.53 -7.32 19.59
C GLU A 204 2.45 -8.54 19.65
N ILE A 205 3.63 -8.43 19.04
CA ILE A 205 4.70 -9.43 19.17
C ILE A 205 5.46 -9.09 20.45
N LEU A 206 5.31 -9.90 21.50
CA LEU A 206 5.90 -9.61 22.82
C LEU A 206 7.42 -9.83 22.84
N PRO A 207 8.14 -9.25 23.81
CA PRO A 207 9.56 -9.52 24.04
C PRO A 207 9.93 -11.02 24.00
N GLY A 208 10.98 -11.35 23.25
CA GLY A 208 11.49 -12.71 23.08
C GLY A 208 10.68 -13.59 22.14
N GLN A 209 9.57 -13.10 21.58
CA GLN A 209 8.74 -13.84 20.63
C GLN A 209 9.13 -13.56 19.19
N SER A 210 8.63 -14.40 18.29
CA SER A 210 8.78 -14.24 16.86
C SER A 210 7.44 -14.35 16.14
N PHE A 211 7.35 -13.69 14.99
CA PHE A 211 6.21 -13.75 14.10
C PHE A 211 6.68 -13.77 12.65
N ILE A 212 5.99 -14.52 11.80
CA ILE A 212 6.34 -14.66 10.40
C ILE A 212 5.30 -13.92 9.57
N TYR A 213 5.73 -12.85 8.90
CA TYR A 213 4.92 -12.17 7.89
C TYR A 213 5.07 -12.88 6.56
N THR A 214 3.97 -13.41 6.01
CA THR A 214 3.96 -14.06 4.69
C THR A 214 2.83 -13.50 3.83
N PHE A 215 3.17 -12.76 2.78
CA PHE A 215 2.18 -12.14 1.89
C PHE A 215 2.73 -11.98 0.47
N SER A 216 1.83 -11.89 -0.52
CA SER A 216 2.18 -11.68 -1.93
C SER A 216 2.22 -10.20 -2.27
N THR A 217 3.12 -9.81 -3.18
CA THR A 217 3.08 -8.47 -3.80
C THR A 217 1.99 -8.36 -4.88
N GLU A 218 1.36 -9.48 -5.24
CA GLU A 218 0.30 -9.57 -6.25
C GLU A 218 0.65 -8.80 -7.54
N ASN A 219 -0.23 -7.88 -7.96
CA ASN A 219 -0.02 -7.02 -9.12
C ASN A 219 0.50 -5.63 -8.73
N GLN A 220 0.89 -5.41 -7.48
CA GLN A 220 1.45 -4.13 -7.07
C GLN A 220 2.90 -4.00 -7.54
N SER A 221 3.29 -2.77 -7.87
CA SER A 221 4.67 -2.41 -8.20
C SER A 221 4.93 -0.95 -7.81
N GLY A 222 6.21 -0.58 -7.69
CA GLY A 222 6.63 0.78 -7.38
C GLY A 222 7.30 0.93 -6.01
N THR A 223 7.08 2.09 -5.38
CA THR A 223 7.80 2.54 -4.18
C THR A 223 6.94 2.47 -2.92
N TYR A 224 7.32 1.59 -2.01
CA TYR A 224 6.68 1.34 -0.73
C TYR A 224 7.72 1.42 0.40
N TRP A 225 7.26 1.22 1.62
CA TRP A 225 8.11 1.18 2.80
C TRP A 225 7.40 0.36 3.88
N TYR A 226 8.12 0.01 4.94
CA TYR A 226 7.57 -0.72 6.05
C TYR A 226 8.05 -0.05 7.34
N HIS A 227 7.23 -0.10 8.38
CA HIS A 227 7.54 0.55 9.64
C HIS A 227 6.82 -0.11 10.81
N SER A 228 7.33 0.10 12.03
CA SER A 228 6.60 -0.31 13.21
C SER A 228 5.26 0.43 13.28
N HIS A 229 4.18 -0.31 13.57
CA HIS A 229 2.86 0.26 13.87
C HIS A 229 2.55 0.15 15.38
N TYR A 230 3.58 -0.05 16.20
CA TYR A 230 3.46 -0.09 17.65
C TYR A 230 3.99 1.21 18.28
N THR A 231 3.09 1.98 18.89
CA THR A 231 3.39 3.26 19.55
C THR A 231 4.20 4.19 18.63
N MET A 232 5.33 4.73 19.10
CA MET A 232 6.19 5.67 18.37
C MET A 232 7.48 5.02 17.83
N GLN A 233 7.54 3.67 17.77
CA GLN A 233 8.80 2.95 17.51
C GLN A 233 9.45 3.29 16.17
N TYR A 234 8.68 3.60 15.13
CA TYR A 234 9.28 3.96 13.84
C TYR A 234 9.93 5.35 13.87
N GLY A 235 9.51 6.23 14.79
CA GLY A 235 10.19 7.47 15.07
C GLY A 235 11.60 7.28 15.63
N ASP A 236 11.84 6.14 16.27
CA ASP A 236 13.12 5.77 16.86
C ASP A 236 13.99 4.89 15.95
N GLY A 237 13.51 4.54 14.76
CA GLY A 237 14.32 3.89 13.71
C GLY A 237 13.74 2.60 13.12
N LEU A 238 12.64 2.04 13.64
CA LEU A 238 11.99 0.84 13.06
C LEU A 238 11.21 1.15 11.80
N LYS A 239 11.95 1.42 10.72
CA LYS A 239 11.41 1.66 9.37
C LYS A 239 12.45 1.38 8.30
N GLY A 240 12.02 0.81 7.19
CA GLY A 240 12.85 0.54 6.02
C GLY A 240 12.06 0.66 4.73
N ILE A 241 12.74 0.53 3.60
CA ILE A 241 12.16 0.74 2.27
C ILE A 241 11.79 -0.59 1.63
N LEU A 242 10.67 -0.62 0.90
CA LEU A 242 10.23 -1.75 0.10
C LEU A 242 10.04 -1.31 -1.35
N ILE A 243 10.85 -1.84 -2.26
CA ILE A 243 10.70 -1.61 -3.70
C ILE A 243 10.17 -2.87 -4.36
N ILE A 244 9.05 -2.74 -5.06
CA ILE A 244 8.49 -3.82 -5.88
C ILE A 244 8.77 -3.46 -7.34
N LYS A 245 9.65 -4.21 -8.01
CA LYS A 245 10.04 -3.98 -9.39
C LYS A 245 8.94 -4.45 -10.33
N ASP A 246 8.58 -3.57 -11.26
CA ASP A 246 7.71 -3.90 -12.37
C ASP A 246 8.56 -4.42 -13.54
N PRO A 247 8.40 -5.68 -13.97
CA PRO A 247 9.10 -6.18 -15.16
C PRO A 247 8.72 -5.42 -16.44
N ASN A 248 7.57 -4.75 -16.44
CA ASN A 248 7.04 -3.95 -17.54
C ASN A 248 7.04 -2.44 -17.21
N ASP A 249 7.98 -1.97 -16.36
CA ASP A 249 8.08 -0.55 -15.99
C ASP A 249 8.07 0.34 -17.26
N PRO A 250 7.00 1.15 -17.45
CA PRO A 250 6.81 1.95 -18.66
C PRO A 250 7.83 3.08 -18.81
N TRP A 251 8.52 3.43 -17.72
CA TRP A 251 9.57 4.44 -17.70
C TRP A 251 10.96 3.86 -17.88
N LYS A 252 11.13 2.52 -17.93
CA LYS A 252 12.44 1.86 -17.89
C LYS A 252 13.40 2.34 -18.98
N SER A 253 12.91 2.65 -20.17
CA SER A 253 13.72 3.14 -21.29
C SER A 253 14.21 4.59 -21.13
N PHE A 254 13.68 5.34 -20.16
CA PHE A 254 14.01 6.74 -19.93
C PHE A 254 15.06 6.97 -18.83
N TYR A 255 15.53 5.92 -18.14
CA TYR A 255 16.55 6.03 -17.11
C TYR A 255 17.51 4.85 -17.12
N GLN A 256 18.76 5.06 -16.68
CA GLN A 256 19.79 4.02 -16.67
C GLN A 256 19.90 3.31 -15.32
N ASP A 257 19.62 4.02 -14.24
CA ASP A 257 19.80 3.56 -12.87
C ASP A 257 18.75 4.19 -11.93
N GLU A 258 18.67 3.67 -10.71
CA GLU A 258 17.77 4.15 -9.67
C GLU A 258 18.53 4.56 -8.40
N GLU A 259 18.01 5.55 -7.69
CA GLU A 259 18.49 6.01 -6.40
C GLU A 259 17.30 6.06 -5.43
N ILE A 260 17.50 5.63 -4.19
CA ILE A 260 16.48 5.72 -3.14
C ILE A 260 16.87 6.86 -2.22
N LEU A 261 15.93 7.77 -1.94
CA LEU A 261 16.07 8.85 -0.97
C LEU A 261 14.98 8.67 0.10
N GLN A 262 15.32 7.94 1.15
CA GLN A 262 14.56 7.88 2.39
C GLN A 262 14.85 9.15 3.19
N ILE A 263 13.81 9.95 3.43
CA ILE A 263 13.91 11.19 4.19
C ILE A 263 13.06 11.05 5.45
N THR A 264 13.57 11.51 6.59
CA THR A 264 12.84 11.49 7.86
C THR A 264 13.23 12.69 8.71
N ASP A 265 12.29 13.21 9.48
CA ASP A 265 12.61 13.97 10.68
C ASP A 265 13.30 13.09 11.73
N TRP A 266 13.99 13.75 12.66
CA TRP A 266 14.82 13.09 13.66
C TRP A 266 14.80 13.85 14.97
N TYR A 267 14.57 13.10 16.04
CA TYR A 267 14.54 13.59 17.42
C TYR A 267 15.82 13.15 18.13
N HIS A 268 16.38 13.96 19.01
CA HIS A 268 17.51 13.58 19.88
C HIS A 268 17.07 12.86 21.13
N ILE A 269 15.88 13.20 21.62
CA ILE A 269 15.21 12.47 22.68
C ILE A 269 14.37 11.37 22.01
N PRO A 270 14.51 10.09 22.43
CA PRO A 270 13.68 9.01 21.92
C PRO A 270 12.18 9.33 21.98
N ALA A 271 11.46 8.95 20.93
CA ALA A 271 10.06 9.26 20.72
C ALA A 271 9.18 8.69 21.83
N TYR A 272 9.53 7.52 22.39
CA TYR A 272 8.81 6.96 23.56
C TYR A 272 8.92 7.85 24.82
N ILE A 273 10.00 8.63 24.98
CA ILE A 273 10.15 9.59 26.08
C ILE A 273 9.31 10.83 25.79
N HIS A 274 9.39 11.35 24.56
CA HIS A 274 8.54 12.45 24.12
C HIS A 274 7.05 12.13 24.27
N LEU A 275 6.63 10.90 23.93
CA LEU A 275 5.24 10.46 24.07
C LEU A 275 4.77 10.56 25.52
N LYS A 276 5.57 10.12 26.50
CA LYS A 276 5.22 10.21 27.91
C LYS A 276 4.90 11.64 28.32
N THR A 277 5.71 12.61 27.88
CA THR A 277 5.47 14.03 28.16
C THR A 277 4.30 14.58 27.35
N TYR A 278 4.20 14.21 26.08
CA TYR A 278 3.18 14.69 25.14
C TYR A 278 1.77 14.31 25.58
N LEU A 279 1.56 13.14 26.19
CA LEU A 279 0.23 12.74 26.68
C LEU A 279 -0.24 13.55 27.91
N TYR A 280 0.61 14.37 28.54
CA TYR A 280 0.19 15.25 29.63
C TYR A 280 -0.43 16.55 29.14
N PRO A 281 -1.54 17.03 29.76
CA PRO A 281 -2.11 18.35 29.48
C PRO A 281 -1.08 19.50 29.60
N GLY A 282 -1.24 20.53 28.78
CA GLY A 282 -0.35 21.66 28.54
C GLY A 282 0.62 21.52 27.34
N THR A 283 0.79 20.34 26.75
CA THR A 283 1.93 20.09 25.83
C THR A 283 1.59 20.21 24.34
N LEU A 284 2.56 20.69 23.56
CA LEU A 284 2.48 20.80 22.10
C LEU A 284 3.10 19.57 21.43
N ASP A 285 2.77 19.38 20.15
CA ASP A 285 3.43 18.38 19.29
C ASP A 285 4.96 18.51 19.41
N PRO A 286 5.69 17.41 19.74
CA PRO A 286 7.14 17.44 19.81
C PRO A 286 7.74 17.84 18.46
N ILE A 287 8.58 18.87 18.48
CA ILE A 287 9.27 19.37 17.28
C ILE A 287 10.58 18.59 17.11
N PRO A 288 10.86 18.02 15.93
CA PRO A 288 12.11 17.30 15.67
C PRO A 288 13.31 18.25 15.64
N ASP A 289 14.47 17.73 16.07
CA ASP A 289 15.73 18.47 16.15
C ASP A 289 16.40 18.66 14.79
N THR A 290 16.34 17.64 13.92
CA THR A 290 16.89 17.68 12.56
C THR A 290 16.16 16.72 11.61
N ALA A 291 16.66 16.56 10.39
CA ALA A 291 16.25 15.52 9.46
C ALA A 291 17.45 14.68 8.98
N LEU A 292 17.15 13.47 8.49
CA LEU A 292 18.11 12.57 7.86
C LEU A 292 17.73 12.32 6.40
N ILE A 293 18.74 12.21 5.54
CA ILE A 293 18.62 11.64 4.19
C ILE A 293 19.43 10.34 4.17
N ASN A 294 18.77 9.22 3.92
CA ASN A 294 19.36 7.86 3.98
C ASN A 294 20.18 7.62 5.25
N GLY A 295 19.65 8.05 6.40
CA GLY A 295 20.29 7.84 7.71
C GLY A 295 21.45 8.79 8.03
N ILE A 296 21.68 9.83 7.21
CA ILE A 296 22.71 10.84 7.46
C ILE A 296 22.05 12.21 7.63
N GLY A 297 22.32 12.84 8.76
CA GLY A 297 21.83 14.18 9.11
C GLY A 297 22.96 15.15 9.42
N GLN A 298 22.57 16.40 9.62
CA GLN A 298 23.47 17.47 10.03
C GLN A 298 22.93 18.11 11.30
N PHE A 299 23.75 18.12 12.35
CA PHE A 299 23.46 18.82 13.60
C PHE A 299 24.73 19.49 14.15
N ASN A 300 24.65 20.79 14.43
CA ASN A 300 25.74 21.65 14.94
C ASN A 300 27.07 21.58 14.14
N CYS A 301 26.97 21.44 12.82
CA CYS A 301 28.13 21.32 11.92
C CYS A 301 29.03 22.58 11.82
N ASP A 302 28.55 23.74 12.25
CA ASP A 302 29.32 24.99 12.28
C ASP A 302 30.18 25.12 13.57
N LEU A 303 29.99 24.24 14.55
CA LEU A 303 30.60 24.30 15.88
C LEU A 303 31.64 23.18 16.10
N ASN A 304 32.71 23.17 15.31
CA ASN A 304 33.85 22.23 15.40
C ASN A 304 33.55 20.75 15.10
N ARG A 305 32.39 20.41 14.52
CA ARG A 305 32.04 19.03 14.15
C ARG A 305 32.06 18.85 12.63
N GLN A 306 32.88 17.92 12.15
CA GLN A 306 32.82 17.49 10.75
C GLN A 306 31.55 16.67 10.53
N CYS A 307 30.64 17.18 9.70
CA CYS A 307 29.42 16.47 9.33
C CYS A 307 29.61 15.68 8.04
N SER A 308 28.93 14.54 7.99
CA SER A 308 28.86 13.70 6.80
C SER A 308 27.64 14.05 5.95
N TYR A 309 27.70 13.71 4.67
CA TYR A 309 26.61 13.90 3.72
C TYR A 309 26.39 12.58 2.96
N TYR A 310 25.13 12.28 2.65
CA TYR A 310 24.85 11.21 1.69
C TYR A 310 25.30 11.62 0.28
N HIS A 311 25.88 10.70 -0.48
CA HIS A 311 26.34 10.94 -1.85
C HIS A 311 25.49 10.13 -2.85
N ALA A 312 24.59 10.81 -3.56
CA ALA A 312 23.83 10.22 -4.66
C ALA A 312 24.57 10.44 -5.98
N SER A 313 25.04 9.38 -6.62
CA SER A 313 25.85 9.48 -7.84
C SER A 313 25.01 9.41 -9.13
N ILE A 314 25.33 10.26 -10.10
CA ILE A 314 24.74 10.26 -11.45
C ILE A 314 25.83 10.44 -12.51
N ARG A 315 25.84 9.58 -13.54
CA ARG A 315 26.77 9.72 -14.67
C ARG A 315 26.44 10.93 -15.53
N LEU A 316 27.44 11.58 -16.11
CA LEU A 316 27.26 12.71 -17.03
C LEU A 316 26.33 12.39 -18.21
N GLY A 317 25.41 13.31 -18.51
CA GLY A 317 24.46 13.18 -19.61
C GLY A 317 23.42 12.06 -19.46
N GLN A 318 23.38 11.36 -18.33
CA GLN A 318 22.43 10.27 -18.07
C GLN A 318 21.23 10.73 -17.26
N THR A 319 20.15 9.96 -17.36
CA THR A 319 18.93 10.15 -16.59
C THR A 319 18.84 9.05 -15.53
N LYS A 320 18.67 9.46 -14.27
CA LYS A 320 18.50 8.55 -13.14
C LYS A 320 17.11 8.73 -12.54
N ARG A 321 16.50 7.62 -12.11
CA ARG A 321 15.25 7.63 -11.35
C ARG A 321 15.56 7.78 -9.87
N PHE A 322 14.95 8.76 -9.21
CA PHE A 322 15.04 8.94 -7.77
C PHE A 322 13.70 8.57 -7.14
N ARG A 323 13.70 7.59 -6.24
CA ARG A 323 12.55 7.16 -5.43
C ARG A 323 12.62 7.88 -4.09
N ILE A 324 11.72 8.81 -3.85
CA ILE A 324 11.74 9.71 -2.70
C ILE A 324 10.61 9.29 -1.77
N ILE A 325 10.93 9.03 -0.50
CA ILE A 325 10.00 8.55 0.52
C ILE A 325 10.10 9.47 1.73
N ASN A 326 8.98 10.05 2.17
CA ASN A 326 8.93 10.75 3.45
C ASN A 326 8.48 9.77 4.55
N THR A 327 9.46 9.30 5.33
CA THR A 327 9.28 8.38 6.48
C THR A 327 9.28 9.09 7.83
N SER A 328 9.01 10.40 7.82
CA SER A 328 8.93 11.24 9.02
C SER A 328 7.76 10.84 9.93
N VAL A 329 7.92 11.11 11.22
CA VAL A 329 6.87 11.00 12.24
C VAL A 329 5.89 12.16 12.13
N TYR A 330 6.39 13.34 11.82
CA TYR A 330 5.68 14.61 11.96
C TYR A 330 5.87 15.51 10.74
N ALA A 331 7.12 15.72 10.33
CA ALA A 331 7.47 16.80 9.41
C ALA A 331 6.99 16.56 7.98
N THR A 332 6.37 17.60 7.41
CA THR A 332 6.31 17.73 5.95
C THR A 332 7.69 18.09 5.42
N ILE A 333 8.12 17.45 4.34
CA ILE A 333 9.42 17.70 3.72
C ILE A 333 9.23 18.44 2.40
N THR A 334 10.01 19.50 2.20
CA THR A 334 10.23 20.11 0.88
C THR A 334 11.60 19.68 0.36
N LEU A 335 11.61 18.92 -0.73
CA LEU A 335 12.81 18.48 -1.42
C LEU A 335 13.12 19.41 -2.60
N THR A 336 14.37 19.84 -2.70
CA THR A 336 14.93 20.52 -3.88
C THR A 336 16.28 19.92 -4.26
N ILE A 337 16.63 20.03 -5.54
CA ILE A 337 17.94 19.64 -6.05
C ILE A 337 18.46 20.81 -6.86
N ASP A 338 19.55 21.41 -6.37
CA ASP A 338 20.05 22.69 -6.89
C ASP A 338 20.31 22.58 -8.40
N GLN A 339 19.75 23.52 -9.17
CA GLN A 339 19.83 23.59 -10.65
C GLN A 339 19.25 22.39 -11.43
N HIS A 340 18.45 21.55 -10.79
CA HIS A 340 17.78 20.45 -11.45
C HIS A 340 16.26 20.64 -11.42
N ARG A 341 15.59 20.17 -12.47
CA ARG A 341 14.15 19.93 -12.46
C ARG A 341 13.91 18.45 -12.31
N MET A 342 12.86 18.10 -11.59
CA MET A 342 12.42 16.74 -11.34
C MET A 342 11.18 16.47 -12.20
N ARG A 343 11.24 15.43 -13.06
CA ARG A 343 10.07 14.97 -13.83
C ARG A 343 9.30 13.95 -12.99
N LEU A 344 8.07 14.23 -12.60
CA LEU A 344 7.26 13.31 -11.78
C LEU A 344 6.79 12.11 -12.61
N ILE A 345 7.09 10.88 -12.20
CA ILE A 345 6.75 9.65 -12.95
C ILE A 345 6.00 8.59 -12.13
N GLU A 346 5.99 8.69 -10.81
CA GLU A 346 5.24 7.78 -9.93
C GLU A 346 4.83 8.52 -8.67
N VAL A 347 3.68 8.17 -8.11
CA VAL A 347 3.27 8.54 -6.75
C VAL A 347 2.66 7.31 -6.09
N ASP A 348 3.14 6.96 -4.90
CA ASP A 348 2.59 5.86 -4.08
C ASP A 348 2.36 4.53 -4.86
N GLY A 349 3.29 4.18 -5.75
CA GLY A 349 3.20 2.98 -6.61
C GLY A 349 2.37 3.14 -7.90
N ILE A 350 1.76 4.30 -8.12
CA ILE A 350 0.99 4.59 -9.35
C ILE A 350 1.82 5.42 -10.33
N TYR A 351 2.06 4.87 -11.52
CA TYR A 351 2.76 5.60 -12.59
C TYR A 351 1.96 6.80 -13.08
N LEU A 352 2.67 7.91 -13.28
CA LEU A 352 2.15 9.17 -13.81
C LEU A 352 2.53 9.32 -15.28
N ASN A 353 1.80 10.16 -16.02
CA ASN A 353 2.08 10.40 -17.44
C ASN A 353 3.38 11.18 -17.73
N GLY A 354 4.11 11.63 -16.70
CA GLY A 354 5.40 12.30 -16.83
C GLY A 354 5.35 13.69 -17.46
N LYS A 355 4.19 14.35 -17.58
CA LYS A 355 4.11 15.70 -18.18
C LYS A 355 4.52 16.81 -17.21
N LYS A 356 4.46 16.58 -15.90
CA LYS A 356 4.79 17.59 -14.88
C LYS A 356 6.28 17.56 -14.54
N TYR A 357 6.91 18.73 -14.65
CA TYR A 357 8.23 19.01 -14.10
C TYR A 357 8.09 19.96 -12.92
N VAL A 358 8.86 19.71 -11.87
CA VAL A 358 8.86 20.51 -10.64
C VAL A 358 10.30 20.84 -10.25
N GLN A 359 10.50 21.98 -9.59
CA GLN A 359 11.79 22.34 -8.99
C GLN A 359 11.83 22.01 -7.49
N SER A 360 10.64 21.98 -6.87
CA SER A 360 10.43 21.72 -5.47
C SER A 360 9.29 20.71 -5.32
N LEU A 361 9.53 19.67 -4.53
CA LEU A 361 8.56 18.62 -4.27
C LEU A 361 8.23 18.62 -2.77
N ARG A 362 6.96 18.82 -2.44
CA ARG A 362 6.47 18.72 -1.06
C ARG A 362 5.85 17.34 -0.85
N LEU A 363 6.30 16.62 0.19
CA LEU A 363 5.81 15.30 0.56
C LEU A 363 5.43 15.31 2.03
N ASN A 364 4.21 14.86 2.35
CA ASN A 364 3.81 14.63 3.74
C ASN A 364 4.26 13.24 4.23
N PRO A 365 4.32 13.01 5.55
CA PRO A 365 4.55 11.68 6.11
C PRO A 365 3.73 10.59 5.40
N GLY A 366 4.38 9.48 5.05
CA GLY A 366 3.78 8.35 4.35
C GLY A 366 3.75 8.45 2.83
N GLN A 367 3.97 9.63 2.24
CA GLN A 367 3.93 9.81 0.78
C GLN A 367 5.25 9.46 0.10
N ARG A 368 5.14 8.93 -1.13
CA ARG A 368 6.26 8.55 -2.00
C ARG A 368 6.08 9.12 -3.39
N TYR A 369 7.19 9.54 -4.00
CA TYR A 369 7.23 9.95 -5.40
C TYR A 369 8.46 9.37 -6.07
N SER A 370 8.33 8.95 -7.33
CA SER A 370 9.50 8.74 -8.18
C SER A 370 9.63 9.87 -9.18
N VAL A 371 10.87 10.34 -9.37
CA VAL A 371 11.20 11.41 -10.32
C VAL A 371 12.36 11.03 -11.22
N LEU A 372 12.37 11.54 -12.45
CA LEU A 372 13.53 11.46 -13.33
C LEU A 372 14.34 12.75 -13.27
N ILE A 373 15.65 12.59 -13.13
CA ILE A 373 16.62 13.69 -13.11
C ILE A 373 17.68 13.40 -14.16
N THR A 374 17.97 14.39 -15.00
CA THR A 374 18.98 14.27 -16.06
C THR A 374 20.16 15.15 -15.72
N SER A 375 21.35 14.55 -15.68
CA SER A 375 22.59 15.29 -15.49
C SER A 375 23.00 16.01 -16.77
N THR A 376 23.70 17.12 -16.64
CA THR A 376 24.29 17.81 -17.80
C THR A 376 25.53 17.06 -18.31
N LYS A 377 25.84 17.17 -19.60
CA LYS A 377 26.99 16.48 -20.22
C LYS A 377 28.35 17.11 -19.89
N ASN A 378 28.36 18.41 -19.62
CA ASN A 378 29.58 19.22 -19.46
C ASN A 378 29.58 19.95 -18.10
N SER A 379 29.44 19.21 -17.00
CA SER A 379 29.58 19.76 -15.64
C SER A 379 30.83 19.23 -14.95
N ASN A 380 31.47 20.10 -14.19
CA ASN A 380 32.56 19.78 -13.27
C ASN A 380 32.16 20.09 -11.80
N ARG A 381 30.86 20.13 -11.53
CA ARG A 381 30.30 20.55 -10.23
C ARG A 381 29.35 19.50 -9.67
N ASN A 382 29.33 19.43 -8.34
CA ASN A 382 28.32 18.72 -7.56
C ASN A 382 27.23 19.70 -7.11
N TYR A 383 26.07 19.16 -6.73
CA TYR A 383 24.88 19.95 -6.38
C TYR A 383 24.31 19.49 -5.04
N TRP A 384 23.68 20.41 -4.31
CA TRP A 384 22.95 20.02 -3.10
C TRP A 384 21.62 19.38 -3.45
N ILE A 385 21.33 18.26 -2.80
CA ILE A 385 20.00 17.75 -2.53
C ILE A 385 19.62 18.30 -1.15
N ARG A 386 18.50 19.02 -1.05
CA ARG A 386 18.08 19.68 0.18
C ARG A 386 16.70 19.18 0.59
N ALA A 387 16.60 18.63 1.79
CA ALA A 387 15.34 18.30 2.42
C ALA A 387 15.10 19.28 3.58
N THR A 388 14.13 20.18 3.39
CA THR A 388 13.73 21.12 4.42
C THR A 388 12.49 20.62 5.13
N MET A 389 12.61 20.39 6.44
CA MET A 389 11.48 20.14 7.32
C MET A 389 10.64 21.39 7.47
N HIS A 390 9.34 21.22 7.36
CA HIS A 390 8.33 22.16 7.79
C HIS A 390 7.61 21.54 8.99
N PRO A 391 8.18 21.60 10.20
CA PRO A 391 7.41 21.31 11.41
C PRO A 391 6.24 22.30 11.46
N PHE A 392 5.05 21.85 11.86
CA PHE A 392 3.88 22.73 11.96
C PHE A 392 4.05 23.64 13.17
N ILE A 393 4.75 24.76 12.99
CA ILE A 393 4.99 25.73 14.06
C ILE A 393 3.69 26.51 14.34
N ASP A 394 3.20 26.39 15.58
CA ASP A 394 2.17 27.22 16.21
C ASP A 394 2.55 28.72 16.09
N TYR A 395 1.53 29.59 16.06
CA TYR A 395 1.44 31.04 15.77
C TYR A 395 2.64 31.98 16.07
N ASN A 396 3.62 31.57 16.87
CA ASN A 396 4.69 32.44 17.35
C ASN A 396 6.00 32.36 16.56
N ASN A 397 6.10 31.50 15.54
CA ASN A 397 7.28 31.44 14.65
C ASN A 397 8.61 31.28 15.42
N GLN A 398 8.55 30.73 16.63
CA GLN A 398 9.72 30.50 17.46
C GLN A 398 10.35 29.19 17.02
N TYR A 399 11.14 29.25 15.94
CA TYR A 399 12.19 28.27 15.79
C TYR A 399 13.04 28.35 17.07
N HIS A 400 12.99 27.29 17.88
CA HIS A 400 14.02 27.13 18.89
C HIS A 400 15.36 27.19 18.15
N SER A 401 16.29 28.03 18.59
CA SER A 401 17.58 28.21 17.93
C SER A 401 18.42 26.93 17.84
N ALA A 402 17.98 25.85 18.50
CA ALA A 402 18.55 24.51 18.47
C ALA A 402 18.05 23.63 17.31
N ILE A 403 16.99 24.00 16.58
CA ILE A 403 16.44 23.17 15.49
C ILE A 403 17.25 23.38 14.21
N GLN A 404 17.62 22.28 13.56
CA GLN A 404 18.24 22.27 12.23
C GLN A 404 17.26 21.74 11.19
N PRO A 405 16.38 22.60 10.62
CA PRO A 405 15.31 22.13 9.75
C PRO A 405 15.79 21.62 8.38
N ASN A 406 17.08 21.71 8.06
CA ASN A 406 17.61 21.41 6.74
C ASN A 406 18.58 20.24 6.78
N ALA A 407 18.17 19.10 6.22
CA ALA A 407 19.08 18.02 5.86
C ALA A 407 19.58 18.20 4.43
N ARG A 408 20.84 17.83 4.19
CA ARG A 408 21.52 17.95 2.91
C ARG A 408 22.20 16.65 2.52
N ALA A 409 22.19 16.39 1.22
CA ALA A 409 22.96 15.36 0.55
C ALA A 409 23.60 15.93 -0.72
N ILE A 410 24.56 15.22 -1.29
CA ILE A 410 25.33 15.66 -2.45
C ILE A 410 24.86 14.85 -3.66
N LEU A 411 24.34 15.53 -4.68
CA LEU A 411 24.20 14.96 -6.02
C LEU A 411 25.58 15.04 -6.70
N GLN A 412 26.21 13.90 -6.82
CA GLN A 412 27.57 13.75 -7.29
C GLN A 412 27.60 13.35 -8.76
N TYR A 413 28.30 14.14 -9.56
CA TYR A 413 28.48 13.84 -10.98
C TYR A 413 29.72 12.97 -11.17
N VAL A 414 29.58 11.90 -11.95
CA VAL A 414 30.67 10.94 -12.24
C VAL A 414 30.80 10.70 -13.74
N ASP A 415 31.98 10.27 -14.19
CA ASP A 415 32.21 9.85 -15.56
C ASP A 415 31.69 8.42 -15.84
N GLU A 416 31.97 7.89 -17.03
CA GLU A 416 31.57 6.54 -17.42
C GLU A 416 32.21 5.45 -16.54
N ASN A 417 33.41 5.70 -16.03
CA ASN A 417 34.17 4.81 -15.15
C ASN A 417 33.82 5.00 -13.66
N LEU A 418 32.78 5.79 -13.35
CA LEU A 418 32.39 6.18 -11.99
C LEU A 418 33.47 6.97 -11.24
N ILE A 419 34.42 7.55 -11.98
CA ILE A 419 35.45 8.41 -11.41
C ILE A 419 34.83 9.79 -11.22
N MET A 420 35.11 10.38 -10.06
CA MET A 420 34.73 11.76 -9.79
C MET A 420 35.37 12.69 -10.82
N ILE A 421 34.56 13.53 -11.45
CA ILE A 421 35.08 14.54 -12.36
C ILE A 421 35.85 15.55 -11.51
N ASN A 422 37.19 15.62 -11.71
CA ASN A 422 38.13 16.44 -10.95
C ASN A 422 37.55 17.80 -10.54
N SER A 423 37.12 17.93 -9.28
CA SER A 423 37.05 19.22 -8.62
C SER A 423 38.46 19.52 -8.12
N SER A 424 39.08 20.55 -8.68
CA SER A 424 40.34 21.10 -8.16
C SER A 424 40.15 21.51 -6.70
N ASN A 425 40.51 20.64 -5.75
CA ASN A 425 40.65 20.87 -4.30
C ASN A 425 39.57 21.68 -3.57
N ASP A 426 38.37 21.77 -4.13
CA ASP A 426 37.32 22.66 -3.63
C ASP A 426 36.00 21.88 -3.55
N TYR A 427 35.86 21.04 -2.51
CA TYR A 427 34.57 20.53 -2.04
C TYR A 427 33.53 21.67 -1.84
N MET A 428 33.96 22.94 -1.89
CA MET A 428 33.21 24.18 -1.68
C MET A 428 32.69 24.89 -2.95
N ALA A 429 32.90 24.40 -4.16
CA ALA A 429 32.24 24.96 -5.34
C ALA A 429 30.80 24.43 -5.55
N ILE A 430 30.13 23.98 -4.47
CA ILE A 430 28.72 23.60 -4.51
C ILE A 430 27.91 24.89 -4.62
N ILE A 431 27.13 25.03 -5.68
CA ILE A 431 26.41 26.27 -5.96
C ILE A 431 25.32 26.48 -4.90
N ASN A 432 25.50 27.46 -4.02
CA ASN A 432 24.54 27.79 -2.95
C ASN A 432 23.43 28.75 -3.39
N ARG A 433 23.00 28.66 -4.66
CA ARG A 433 21.92 29.49 -5.18
C ARG A 433 20.61 28.71 -5.07
N SER A 434 20.03 28.75 -3.87
CA SER A 434 18.71 28.15 -3.62
C SER A 434 17.70 28.73 -4.61
N ILE A 435 17.01 27.85 -5.35
CA ILE A 435 15.87 28.25 -6.17
C ILE A 435 14.64 28.13 -5.28
N THR A 436 14.47 29.05 -4.33
CA THR A 436 13.26 29.15 -3.51
C THR A 436 12.06 29.76 -4.26
N PHE A 437 12.25 30.16 -5.52
CA PHE A 437 11.23 30.82 -6.36
C PHE A 437 10.66 29.90 -7.46
N GLY A 438 10.51 28.59 -7.17
CA GLY A 438 9.83 27.64 -8.05
C GLY A 438 8.40 27.34 -7.59
N GLU A 439 7.53 26.88 -8.50
CA GLU A 439 6.23 26.30 -8.13
C GLU A 439 6.45 25.15 -7.12
N ILE A 440 5.95 25.31 -5.89
CA ILE A 440 5.86 24.19 -4.94
C ILE A 440 4.74 23.30 -5.45
N PHE A 441 5.07 22.04 -5.75
CA PHE A 441 4.05 21.06 -6.05
C PHE A 441 3.26 20.73 -4.78
N SER A 442 2.00 21.14 -4.71
CA SER A 442 1.11 20.88 -3.58
C SER A 442 -0.35 20.63 -4.00
N ASP A 443 -0.60 20.43 -5.29
CA ASP A 443 -1.94 20.28 -5.87
C ASP A 443 -2.07 18.90 -6.51
N GLU A 444 -2.81 18.01 -5.84
CA GLU A 444 -2.98 16.63 -6.28
C GLU A 444 -3.76 16.51 -7.59
N SER A 445 -4.53 17.54 -7.99
CA SER A 445 -5.24 17.54 -9.27
C SER A 445 -4.30 17.58 -10.49
N GLN A 446 -3.04 17.94 -10.29
CA GLN A 446 -2.00 17.96 -11.31
C GLN A 446 -1.31 16.59 -11.48
N LEU A 447 -1.57 15.62 -10.59
CA LEU A 447 -1.09 14.24 -10.71
C LEU A 447 -2.06 13.45 -11.59
N ILE A 448 -1.61 13.12 -12.79
CA ILE A 448 -2.42 12.40 -13.76
C ILE A 448 -1.82 11.01 -13.96
N PRO A 449 -2.52 9.94 -13.56
CA PRO A 449 -2.12 8.56 -13.82
C PRO A 449 -1.79 8.34 -15.30
N MET A 450 -0.76 7.56 -15.57
CA MET A 450 -0.33 7.19 -16.93
C MET A 450 -1.37 6.31 -17.61
N ILE A 451 -1.79 5.26 -16.91
CA ILE A 451 -2.92 4.41 -17.29
C ILE A 451 -4.15 5.03 -16.67
N SER A 452 -5.13 5.40 -17.52
CA SER A 452 -6.35 6.04 -17.04
C SER A 452 -7.08 5.11 -16.08
N ASN A 453 -7.27 5.56 -14.84
CA ASN A 453 -8.02 4.82 -13.83
C ASN A 453 -9.25 5.65 -13.43
N VAL A 454 -10.34 5.45 -14.16
CA VAL A 454 -11.59 6.20 -13.97
C VAL A 454 -12.26 5.75 -12.66
N PRO A 455 -12.69 6.67 -11.78
CA PRO A 455 -13.39 6.30 -10.56
C PRO A 455 -14.65 5.52 -10.88
N ILE A 456 -14.86 4.42 -10.15
CA ILE A 456 -16.02 3.55 -10.36
C ILE A 456 -17.30 4.33 -10.03
N GLY A 457 -18.27 4.27 -10.93
CA GLY A 457 -19.60 4.89 -10.78
C GLY A 457 -20.67 3.87 -10.37
N GLY A 458 -21.89 4.34 -10.13
CA GLY A 458 -23.02 3.50 -9.71
C GLY A 458 -23.73 4.06 -8.49
N ASN A 459 -24.24 3.19 -7.62
CA ASN A 459 -24.82 3.58 -6.35
C ASN A 459 -23.71 3.91 -5.35
N VAL A 460 -23.33 5.18 -5.26
CA VAL A 460 -22.26 5.64 -4.39
C VAL A 460 -22.81 6.04 -3.03
N ARG A 461 -22.33 5.38 -1.98
CA ARG A 461 -22.66 5.69 -0.59
C ARG A 461 -21.70 6.75 -0.06
N LYS A 462 -22.24 7.77 0.61
CA LYS A 462 -21.48 8.92 1.12
C LYS A 462 -21.34 8.81 2.64
N TYR A 463 -20.14 9.02 3.14
CA TYR A 463 -19.86 9.10 4.58
C TYR A 463 -19.16 10.41 4.89
N PHE A 464 -19.69 11.12 5.89
CA PHE A 464 -19.12 12.38 6.35
C PHE A 464 -18.32 12.15 7.63
N PHE A 465 -17.11 12.68 7.65
CA PHE A 465 -16.23 12.71 8.81
C PHE A 465 -15.85 14.15 9.14
N GLU A 466 -16.06 14.53 10.39
CA GLU A 466 -15.49 15.73 10.98
C GLU A 466 -14.25 15.35 11.77
N SER A 467 -13.08 15.76 11.27
CA SER A 467 -11.82 15.70 11.99
C SER A 467 -11.65 16.98 12.79
N GLN A 468 -11.48 16.82 14.10
CA GLN A 468 -11.33 17.94 15.02
C GLN A 468 -10.44 17.58 16.20
N HIS A 469 -9.71 18.56 16.66
CA HIS A 469 -8.99 18.59 17.92
C HIS A 469 -9.85 19.20 19.02
N LYS A 470 -9.95 18.55 20.18
CA LYS A 470 -10.65 19.11 21.36
C LYS A 470 -9.84 18.92 22.63
N GLY A 471 -10.07 19.84 23.57
CA GLY A 471 -9.44 19.83 24.89
C GLY A 471 -8.23 20.75 24.98
N SER A 472 -7.77 20.98 26.22
CA SER A 472 -6.49 21.64 26.45
C SER A 472 -5.36 20.77 25.88
N LYS A 473 -4.43 21.39 25.14
CA LYS A 473 -3.14 20.83 24.67
C LYS A 473 -2.66 19.68 25.59
N PRO A 474 -2.29 18.48 25.13
CA PRO A 474 -2.27 18.07 23.74
C PRO A 474 -3.68 17.80 23.20
N GLY A 475 -4.74 17.84 24.02
CA GLY A 475 -6.11 17.47 23.64
C GLY A 475 -6.23 16.02 23.14
N TYR A 476 -7.34 15.72 22.47
CA TYR A 476 -7.51 14.49 21.70
C TYR A 476 -8.05 14.82 20.32
N PHE A 477 -7.78 13.95 19.35
CA PHE A 477 -8.43 14.02 18.06
C PHE A 477 -9.71 13.21 18.05
N TYR A 478 -10.67 13.70 17.29
CA TYR A 478 -11.97 13.09 17.14
C TYR A 478 -12.31 12.99 15.67
N LEU A 479 -12.78 11.81 15.25
CA LEU A 479 -13.52 11.63 14.01
C LEU A 479 -14.99 11.43 14.39
N ASN A 480 -15.86 12.35 13.97
CA ASN A 480 -17.30 12.33 14.33
C ASN A 480 -17.56 12.23 15.84
N ASN A 481 -16.89 13.07 16.63
CA ASN A 481 -16.98 13.09 18.11
C ASN A 481 -16.49 11.83 18.83
N HIS A 482 -15.78 10.92 18.16
CA HIS A 482 -15.15 9.77 18.78
C HIS A 482 -13.63 9.78 18.59
N THR A 483 -12.90 9.52 19.67
CA THR A 483 -11.45 9.30 19.65
C THR A 483 -11.18 7.82 19.50
N PHE A 484 -10.26 7.44 18.63
CA PHE A 484 -9.85 6.05 18.49
C PHE A 484 -9.03 5.60 19.69
N VAL A 485 -9.34 4.42 20.20
CA VAL A 485 -8.58 3.78 21.28
C VAL A 485 -8.25 2.37 20.81
N HIS A 486 -6.95 2.05 20.77
CA HIS A 486 -6.52 0.70 20.43
C HIS A 486 -7.08 -0.31 21.43
N PRO A 487 -7.69 -1.42 20.96
CA PRO A 487 -8.02 -2.54 21.83
C PRO A 487 -6.76 -3.09 22.48
N THR A 488 -6.72 -3.16 23.81
CA THR A 488 -5.49 -3.51 24.57
C THR A 488 -5.28 -5.01 24.77
N ASN A 489 -6.33 -5.84 24.57
CA ASN A 489 -6.30 -7.25 24.99
C ASN A 489 -6.38 -8.23 23.81
N ARG A 490 -7.13 -7.87 22.77
CA ARG A 490 -7.35 -8.71 21.58
C ARG A 490 -7.49 -7.82 20.36
N SER A 491 -6.95 -8.26 19.23
CA SER A 491 -7.17 -7.54 17.98
C SER A 491 -8.63 -7.61 17.55
N LEU A 492 -9.10 -6.60 16.81
CA LEU A 492 -10.44 -6.60 16.22
C LEU A 492 -10.67 -7.84 15.33
N LEU A 493 -9.66 -8.28 14.58
CA LEU A 493 -9.74 -9.51 13.80
C LEU A 493 -9.94 -10.74 14.70
N SER A 494 -9.26 -10.79 15.84
CA SER A 494 -9.39 -11.89 16.81
C SER A 494 -10.79 -11.91 17.44
N LEU A 495 -11.33 -10.74 17.80
CA LEU A 495 -12.70 -10.64 18.31
C LEU A 495 -13.71 -11.13 17.26
N LEU A 496 -13.55 -10.71 16.00
CA LEU A 496 -14.43 -11.13 14.91
C LEU A 496 -14.42 -12.66 14.73
N LEU A 497 -13.24 -13.28 14.72
CA LEU A 497 -13.10 -14.69 14.38
C LEU A 497 -13.41 -15.65 15.52
N TYR A 498 -12.92 -15.38 16.74
CA TYR A 498 -13.05 -16.32 17.87
C TYR A 498 -14.31 -16.07 18.70
N ASP A 499 -14.77 -14.83 18.84
CA ASP A 499 -16.00 -14.53 19.60
C ASP A 499 -17.25 -14.66 18.72
N ASN A 500 -17.05 -15.08 17.47
CA ASN A 500 -18.11 -15.35 16.49
C ASN A 500 -19.05 -14.13 16.33
N LEU A 501 -18.48 -12.93 16.37
CA LEU A 501 -19.24 -11.71 16.23
C LEU A 501 -19.72 -11.56 14.79
N GLN A 502 -20.98 -11.21 14.61
CA GLN A 502 -21.51 -10.84 13.29
C GLN A 502 -21.11 -9.42 12.90
N LYS A 503 -20.77 -8.59 13.89
CA LYS A 503 -20.40 -7.18 13.71
C LYS A 503 -19.49 -6.75 14.85
N LEU A 504 -18.46 -5.98 14.54
CA LEU A 504 -17.63 -5.29 15.54
C LEU A 504 -18.36 -4.02 15.99
N SER A 505 -18.67 -3.90 17.28
CA SER A 505 -19.31 -2.71 17.82
C SER A 505 -18.27 -1.76 18.41
N MET A 506 -17.79 -0.82 17.60
CA MET A 506 -16.89 0.25 18.04
C MET A 506 -17.38 1.60 17.51
N PRO A 507 -17.43 2.67 18.33
CA PRO A 507 -17.95 3.97 17.90
C PRO A 507 -17.21 4.59 16.71
N THR A 508 -15.91 4.28 16.59
CA THR A 508 -15.05 4.71 15.49
C THR A 508 -15.00 3.70 14.35
N ALA A 509 -15.82 2.64 14.32
CA ALA A 509 -15.85 1.70 13.20
C ALA A 509 -16.90 2.08 12.15
N MET A 510 -16.46 2.14 10.90
CA MET A 510 -17.31 2.25 9.72
C MET A 510 -17.51 0.86 9.13
N HIS A 511 -18.76 0.46 8.89
CA HIS A 511 -19.08 -0.81 8.26
C HIS A 511 -19.51 -0.61 6.82
N VAL A 512 -18.95 -1.43 5.94
CA VAL A 512 -19.25 -1.46 4.50
C VAL A 512 -19.34 -2.90 4.03
N GLU A 513 -20.16 -3.13 3.01
CA GLU A 513 -20.37 -4.44 2.39
C GLU A 513 -19.58 -4.59 1.09
N ASN A 514 -19.40 -5.83 0.64
CA ASN A 514 -18.61 -6.14 -0.55
C ASN A 514 -19.20 -5.46 -1.79
N ASP A 515 -18.31 -4.95 -2.63
CA ASP A 515 -18.58 -4.18 -3.84
C ASP A 515 -19.29 -2.83 -3.64
N GLU A 516 -19.53 -2.37 -2.40
CA GLU A 516 -20.01 -1.01 -2.17
C GLU A 516 -18.99 0.03 -2.67
N ILE A 517 -19.50 1.09 -3.30
CA ILE A 517 -18.69 2.23 -3.75
C ILE A 517 -18.90 3.36 -2.77
N ILE A 518 -17.81 3.85 -2.19
CA ILE A 518 -17.85 4.76 -1.05
C ILE A 518 -17.17 6.08 -1.41
N ASP A 519 -17.87 7.19 -1.21
CA ASP A 519 -17.28 8.52 -1.08
C ASP A 519 -17.09 8.83 0.40
N LEU A 520 -15.84 9.03 0.81
CA LEU A 520 -15.47 9.56 2.12
C LEU A 520 -15.26 11.07 2.00
N ILE A 521 -16.13 11.84 2.64
CA ILE A 521 -16.05 13.30 2.74
C ILE A 521 -15.46 13.61 4.12
N ILE A 522 -14.22 14.09 4.16
CA ILE A 522 -13.54 14.39 5.42
C ILE A 522 -13.31 15.89 5.51
N ASN A 523 -13.96 16.53 6.49
CA ASN A 523 -13.77 17.92 6.84
C ASN A 523 -12.70 18.04 7.92
N ASN A 524 -11.69 18.85 7.67
CA ASN A 524 -10.66 19.18 8.64
C ASN A 524 -11.01 20.52 9.31
N ILE A 525 -11.47 20.45 10.56
CA ILE A 525 -11.84 21.60 11.38
C ILE A 525 -10.58 22.21 12.05
N ASP A 526 -9.43 21.55 11.90
CA ASP A 526 -8.17 21.95 12.53
C ASP A 526 -7.34 22.89 11.65
N PHE A 527 -6.42 23.61 12.31
CA PHE A 527 -5.53 24.59 11.68
C PHE A 527 -4.32 23.97 10.96
N ALA A 528 -4.03 22.70 11.26
CA ALA A 528 -2.94 21.94 10.67
C ALA A 528 -3.47 21.09 9.50
N PRO A 529 -2.68 20.88 8.43
CA PRO A 529 -3.01 19.86 7.46
C PRO A 529 -2.69 18.48 8.03
N HIS A 530 -3.46 17.47 7.62
CA HIS A 530 -3.28 16.10 8.08
C HIS A 530 -3.11 15.16 6.88
N PRO A 531 -2.00 14.42 6.79
CA PRO A 531 -1.88 13.33 5.83
C PRO A 531 -2.66 12.12 6.35
N PHE A 532 -3.75 11.73 5.70
CA PHE A 532 -4.47 10.50 6.01
C PHE A 532 -3.96 9.35 5.15
N HIS A 533 -3.77 8.20 5.78
CA HIS A 533 -3.44 6.94 5.13
C HIS A 533 -4.57 5.93 5.34
N LEU A 534 -4.99 5.27 4.26
CA LEU A 534 -5.93 4.16 4.30
C LEU A 534 -5.18 2.84 4.02
N HIS A 535 -5.27 1.91 4.95
CA HIS A 535 -4.76 0.55 4.77
C HIS A 535 -5.63 -0.23 3.77
N GLY A 536 -5.07 -1.25 3.12
CA GLY A 536 -5.81 -2.21 2.29
C GLY A 536 -6.38 -1.67 0.97
N HIS A 537 -6.36 -0.35 0.74
CA HIS A 537 -6.90 0.29 -0.45
C HIS A 537 -6.06 1.48 -0.89
N HIS A 538 -6.04 1.71 -2.19
CA HIS A 538 -5.81 3.04 -2.74
C HIS A 538 -7.16 3.74 -2.93
N VAL A 539 -7.16 5.07 -2.86
CA VAL A 539 -8.35 5.92 -3.04
C VAL A 539 -8.18 6.84 -4.24
N TRP A 540 -9.27 7.12 -4.95
CA TRP A 540 -9.32 8.22 -5.92
C TRP A 540 -9.56 9.54 -5.19
N ILE A 541 -8.74 10.55 -5.47
CA ILE A 541 -8.93 11.89 -4.88
C ILE A 541 -9.81 12.71 -5.82
N LEU A 542 -11.09 12.79 -5.49
CA LEU A 542 -12.10 13.38 -6.37
C LEU A 542 -12.17 14.89 -6.25
N ALA A 543 -12.02 15.43 -5.05
CA ALA A 543 -11.95 16.85 -4.77
C ALA A 543 -11.14 17.11 -3.50
N GLN A 544 -10.45 18.25 -3.45
CA GLN A 544 -9.71 18.69 -2.29
C GLN A 544 -9.82 20.22 -2.21
N GLY A 545 -10.30 20.72 -1.09
CA GLY A 545 -10.35 22.16 -0.85
C GLY A 545 -8.95 22.70 -0.55
N LYS A 546 -8.75 23.97 -0.85
CA LYS A 546 -7.58 24.74 -0.38
C LYS A 546 -7.77 25.11 1.08
N ARG A 547 -6.70 25.61 1.70
CA ARG A 547 -6.75 26.14 3.06
C ARG A 547 -7.86 27.19 3.19
N ASN A 548 -8.72 27.06 4.20
CA ASN A 548 -9.86 27.94 4.47
C ASN A 548 -10.99 27.92 3.42
N ASP A 549 -11.08 26.90 2.56
CA ASP A 549 -12.19 26.76 1.61
C ASP A 549 -13.52 26.37 2.30
N GLY A 550 -13.50 26.14 3.61
CA GLY A 550 -14.67 25.77 4.39
C GLY A 550 -14.95 24.27 4.33
N TYR A 551 -16.17 23.88 4.71
CA TYR A 551 -16.53 22.48 4.93
C TYR A 551 -17.65 22.03 4.00
N VAL A 552 -17.70 20.73 3.75
CA VAL A 552 -18.70 20.09 2.89
C VAL A 552 -19.70 19.33 3.75
N ASN A 553 -20.98 19.56 3.50
CA ASN A 553 -22.09 18.82 4.09
C ASN A 553 -23.08 18.40 3.00
N GLU A 554 -24.17 17.73 3.36
CA GLU A 554 -25.16 17.21 2.42
C GLU A 554 -25.75 18.29 1.48
N THR A 555 -25.87 19.54 1.95
CA THR A 555 -26.46 20.64 1.16
C THR A 555 -25.44 21.37 0.29
N THR A 556 -24.14 21.33 0.64
CA THR A 556 -23.08 21.98 -0.14
C THR A 556 -22.38 21.04 -1.12
N LEU A 557 -22.55 19.72 -0.95
CA LEU A 557 -21.89 18.69 -1.75
C LEU A 557 -22.15 18.83 -3.25
N ASP A 558 -23.36 19.22 -3.65
CA ASP A 558 -23.76 19.37 -5.06
C ASP A 558 -23.02 20.53 -5.76
N ASN A 559 -22.44 21.46 -5.00
CA ASN A 559 -21.63 22.56 -5.53
C ASN A 559 -20.16 22.15 -5.74
N ILE A 560 -19.75 20.98 -5.24
CA ILE A 560 -18.36 20.53 -5.36
C ILE A 560 -18.13 19.96 -6.74
N LYS A 561 -17.06 20.42 -7.39
CA LYS A 561 -16.64 19.91 -8.69
C LYS A 561 -15.73 18.70 -8.51
N TYR A 562 -16.23 17.53 -8.87
CA TYR A 562 -15.49 16.27 -8.83
C TYR A 562 -14.59 16.13 -10.07
N ASN A 563 -13.38 15.62 -9.88
CA ASN A 563 -12.55 15.09 -10.95
C ASN A 563 -12.85 13.60 -11.16
N LEU A 564 -13.77 13.28 -12.07
CA LEU A 564 -14.14 11.90 -12.41
C LEU A 564 -13.44 11.37 -13.67
N LYS A 565 -12.53 12.14 -14.29
CA LYS A 565 -11.95 11.77 -15.58
C LYS A 565 -10.74 10.86 -15.43
N ASN A 566 -9.76 11.30 -14.64
CA ASN A 566 -8.55 10.54 -14.33
C ASN A 566 -7.89 11.17 -13.09
N PRO A 567 -8.58 11.21 -11.94
CA PRO A 567 -8.00 11.71 -10.70
C PRO A 567 -6.86 10.79 -10.25
N ILE A 568 -5.99 11.31 -9.40
CA ILE A 568 -4.94 10.48 -8.83
C ILE A 568 -5.53 9.40 -7.93
N TYR A 569 -4.92 8.22 -7.99
CA TYR A 569 -5.24 7.05 -7.18
C TYR A 569 -4.02 6.76 -6.28
N ARG A 570 -4.18 6.74 -4.95
CA ARG A 570 -3.05 6.61 -4.00
C ARG A 570 -3.51 6.17 -2.61
N ASP A 571 -2.59 5.76 -1.73
CA ASP A 571 -2.92 5.35 -0.34
C ASP A 571 -2.78 6.45 0.73
N THR A 572 -2.01 7.52 0.50
CA THR A 572 -1.85 8.63 1.47
C THR A 572 -2.20 9.99 0.85
N PHE A 573 -3.26 10.62 1.35
CA PHE A 573 -3.77 11.89 0.84
C PHE A 573 -3.82 12.96 1.93
N THR A 574 -3.83 14.24 1.55
CA THR A 574 -3.77 15.34 2.53
C THR A 574 -5.11 16.03 2.68
N ILE A 575 -5.45 16.42 3.90
CA ILE A 575 -6.59 17.30 4.17
C ILE A 575 -6.04 18.65 4.61
N ASN A 576 -6.31 19.69 3.84
CA ASN A 576 -5.81 21.03 4.11
C ASN A 576 -6.50 21.63 5.36
N PRO A 577 -5.90 22.65 6.01
CA PRO A 577 -6.51 23.28 7.19
C PRO A 577 -7.83 23.96 6.86
N TYR A 578 -8.80 23.84 7.77
CA TYR A 578 -10.12 24.49 7.65
C TYR A 578 -10.75 24.23 6.26
N SER A 579 -10.71 22.98 5.84
CA SER A 579 -11.00 22.56 4.47
C SER A 579 -11.59 21.15 4.45
N TYR A 580 -11.68 20.56 3.26
CA TYR A 580 -12.22 19.22 3.03
C TYR A 580 -11.41 18.43 2.01
N VAL A 581 -11.57 17.11 2.04
CA VAL A 581 -11.22 16.22 0.93
C VAL A 581 -12.37 15.26 0.67
N ILE A 582 -12.57 14.89 -0.58
CA ILE A 582 -13.50 13.86 -1.01
C ILE A 582 -12.69 12.79 -1.73
N VAL A 583 -12.62 11.60 -1.12
CA VAL A 583 -11.94 10.44 -1.70
C VAL A 583 -12.92 9.31 -1.95
N ARG A 584 -12.69 8.53 -3.00
CA ARG A 584 -13.48 7.34 -3.32
C ARG A 584 -12.67 6.08 -3.20
N PHE A 585 -13.27 5.03 -2.65
CA PHE A 585 -12.76 3.67 -2.80
C PHE A 585 -13.92 2.71 -3.08
N LYS A 586 -13.56 1.53 -3.57
CA LYS A 586 -14.48 0.40 -3.68
C LYS A 586 -14.12 -0.58 -2.57
N ALA A 587 -15.13 -1.05 -1.86
CA ALA A 587 -15.02 -2.13 -0.89
C ALA A 587 -14.85 -3.47 -1.63
N ASP A 588 -13.65 -3.72 -2.17
CA ASP A 588 -13.31 -4.95 -2.92
C ASP A 588 -12.19 -5.80 -2.27
N ASN A 589 -11.86 -5.51 -1.03
CA ASN A 589 -10.85 -6.16 -0.24
C ASN A 589 -11.36 -6.42 1.20
N PRO A 590 -12.14 -7.49 1.44
CA PRO A 590 -12.68 -7.82 2.75
C PRO A 590 -11.62 -7.79 3.85
N GLY A 591 -11.81 -6.92 4.84
CA GLY A 591 -10.80 -6.67 5.87
C GLY A 591 -11.22 -5.69 6.95
N ILE A 592 -10.31 -5.45 7.90
CA ILE A 592 -10.45 -4.43 8.93
C ILE A 592 -9.31 -3.44 8.74
N TRP A 593 -9.58 -2.36 8.01
CA TRP A 593 -8.57 -1.45 7.50
C TRP A 593 -8.54 -0.16 8.29
N MET A 594 -7.38 0.20 8.83
CA MET A 594 -7.22 1.46 9.55
C MET A 594 -7.18 2.64 8.57
N LEU A 595 -7.88 3.70 8.91
CA LEU A 595 -7.77 5.02 8.29
C LEU A 595 -7.31 5.99 9.37
N HIS A 596 -6.11 6.57 9.22
CA HIS A 596 -5.55 7.41 10.26
C HIS A 596 -4.67 8.54 9.73
N CYS A 597 -4.47 9.56 10.56
CA CYS A 597 -3.44 10.56 10.30
C CYS A 597 -2.05 9.92 10.41
N HIS A 598 -1.22 10.14 9.41
CA HIS A 598 0.16 9.66 9.36
C HIS A 598 1.15 10.64 10.02
N ASN A 599 0.63 11.60 10.79
CA ASN A 599 1.39 12.22 11.87
C ASN A 599 1.23 11.34 13.10
N ASP A 600 2.31 10.69 13.54
CA ASP A 600 2.22 9.66 14.58
C ASP A 600 1.74 10.24 15.92
N TRP A 601 2.15 11.47 16.25
CA TRP A 601 1.67 12.16 17.46
C TRP A 601 0.14 12.27 17.45
N HIS A 602 -0.45 12.58 16.29
CA HIS A 602 -1.90 12.68 16.14
C HIS A 602 -2.57 11.30 16.21
N LEU A 603 -1.93 10.27 15.65
CA LEU A 603 -2.39 8.88 15.80
C LEU A 603 -2.42 8.46 17.28
N GLN A 604 -1.38 8.77 18.07
CA GLN A 604 -1.34 8.45 19.51
C GLN A 604 -2.43 9.17 20.32
N LEU A 605 -2.95 10.30 19.81
CA LEU A 605 -4.10 11.02 20.37
C LEU A 605 -5.45 10.61 19.76
N GLY A 606 -5.45 9.50 18.99
CA GLY A 606 -6.64 8.82 18.51
C GLY A 606 -7.24 9.38 17.21
N MET A 607 -6.43 10.03 16.36
CA MET A 607 -6.83 10.52 15.04
C MET A 607 -6.95 9.37 14.00
N ALA A 608 -7.86 8.44 14.28
CA ALA A 608 -8.05 7.24 13.48
C ALA A 608 -9.49 6.73 13.50
N THR A 609 -9.78 5.84 12.56
CA THR A 609 -11.01 5.04 12.44
C THR A 609 -10.63 3.70 11.80
N VAL A 610 -11.54 2.74 11.80
CA VAL A 610 -11.39 1.49 11.05
C VAL A 610 -12.57 1.28 10.13
N ILE A 611 -12.29 0.80 8.93
CA ILE A 611 -13.27 0.35 7.95
C ILE A 611 -13.35 -1.16 8.08
N VAL A 612 -14.48 -1.64 8.59
CA VAL A 612 -14.82 -3.06 8.70
C VAL A 612 -15.57 -3.45 7.44
N GLU A 613 -14.85 -4.03 6.50
CA GLU A 613 -15.34 -4.40 5.19
C GLU A 613 -15.72 -5.88 5.14
N SER A 614 -17.00 -6.15 4.89
CA SER A 614 -17.52 -7.51 4.69
C SER A 614 -17.12 -8.50 5.82
N PRO A 615 -17.43 -8.23 7.10
CA PRO A 615 -16.97 -9.04 8.23
C PRO A 615 -17.39 -10.51 8.14
N THR A 616 -18.56 -10.79 7.56
CA THR A 616 -19.02 -12.18 7.31
C THR A 616 -18.10 -12.89 6.31
N TYR A 617 -17.68 -12.22 5.23
CA TYR A 617 -16.75 -12.78 4.25
C TYR A 617 -15.40 -13.09 4.87
N ILE A 618 -14.85 -12.19 5.70
CA ILE A 618 -13.58 -12.41 6.41
C ILE A 618 -13.66 -13.73 7.18
N LYS A 619 -14.74 -13.93 7.94
CA LYS A 619 -14.91 -15.12 8.77
C LYS A 619 -15.03 -16.39 7.94
N GLU A 620 -15.83 -16.37 6.87
CA GLU A 620 -15.97 -17.51 5.96
C GLU A 620 -14.63 -17.86 5.28
N PHE A 621 -13.91 -16.85 4.80
CA PHE A 621 -12.62 -17.01 4.15
C PHE A 621 -11.59 -17.64 5.09
N TYR A 622 -11.44 -17.11 6.31
CA TYR A 622 -10.48 -17.62 7.30
C TYR A 622 -10.83 -19.03 7.77
N THR A 623 -12.11 -19.33 7.95
CA THR A 623 -12.58 -20.67 8.34
C THR A 623 -12.32 -21.68 7.21
N LYS A 624 -12.71 -21.34 5.98
CA LYS A 624 -12.58 -22.22 4.80
C LYS A 624 -11.13 -22.57 4.49
N HIS A 625 -10.21 -21.62 4.66
CA HIS A 625 -8.79 -21.80 4.35
C HIS A 625 -7.93 -22.17 5.57
N ASN A 626 -8.55 -22.42 6.72
CA ASN A 626 -7.86 -22.78 7.97
C ASN A 626 -6.79 -21.74 8.40
N LEU A 627 -7.04 -20.46 8.13
CA LEU A 627 -6.13 -19.34 8.42
C LEU A 627 -6.28 -18.82 9.85
N ILE A 628 -7.32 -19.24 10.57
CA ILE A 628 -7.55 -18.87 11.98
C ILE A 628 -6.31 -19.21 12.83
N ASN A 629 -5.66 -20.34 12.55
CA ASN A 629 -4.46 -20.81 13.26
C ASN A 629 -3.18 -20.04 12.89
N GLN A 630 -3.20 -19.22 11.83
CA GLN A 630 -2.07 -18.36 11.45
C GLN A 630 -2.07 -17.03 12.18
N ILE A 631 -3.18 -16.67 12.83
CA ILE A 631 -3.25 -15.51 13.71
C ILE A 631 -2.40 -15.81 14.95
N PRO A 632 -1.53 -14.88 15.40
CA PRO A 632 -0.63 -15.11 16.51
C PRO A 632 -1.34 -15.71 17.73
N ILE A 633 -0.73 -16.70 18.37
CA ILE A 633 -1.36 -17.41 19.50
C ILE A 633 -1.70 -16.47 20.67
N GLN A 634 -0.96 -15.36 20.82
CA GLN A 634 -1.27 -14.35 21.84
C GLN A 634 -2.67 -13.73 21.65
N CYS A 635 -3.25 -13.82 20.45
CA CYS A 635 -4.60 -13.39 20.16
C CYS A 635 -5.71 -14.38 20.55
N GLN A 636 -5.34 -15.63 20.83
CA GLN A 636 -6.28 -16.72 21.09
C GLN A 636 -6.65 -16.82 22.56
N HIS A 637 -5.74 -16.45 23.47
CA HIS A 637 -5.89 -16.69 24.89
C HIS A 637 -5.49 -15.47 25.71
N HIS A 638 -6.49 -14.73 26.21
CA HIS A 638 -6.40 -13.96 27.45
C HIS A 638 -7.81 -13.88 28.07
N SER A 639 -7.98 -14.59 29.18
CA SER A 639 -9.10 -14.48 30.14
C SER A 639 -8.85 -13.37 31.14
#